data_AF-A0A291W4N1-F1
#
_entry.id   AF-A0A291W4N1-F1
#
_cell.length_a   1.000
_cell.length_b   1.000
_cell.length_c   1.000
_cell.angle_alpha   90.00
_cell.angle_beta   90.00
_cell.angle_gamma   90.00
#
_symmetry.space_group_name_H-M   'P 1'
#
loop_
_entity.id
_entity.type
_entity.pdbx_description
1 polymer ?
#
loop_
_entity_poly.entity_id
_entity_poly.type
_entity_poly.pdbx_seq_one_letter_code
_entity_poly.pdbx_strand_id
1 'polypeptide(L)'
;MIEAGAGTAQDLAPTWGEPPPQTCLRVAHEATELATAAADHAMDAVCRSRSGNTARLEEVMHAAHREAVEADGCAARAVEWAADPSMPDRALLYCASGAVDHAIRAQVAAGLEATAAALRTELERKLTPKEHAERESARRREEAEQEAAERAVTGMDADNRHLAQMNAYLAESAVPGLGWTAGHVRVLEAAVTGRLYQRDGQTRQAAVRGAWRGGRKVSRERTRDLHAAGFLAAVDMADGTRVLAATPMGSVALELARLHPTGLYESDKAAYEARYARVAKRHKRMDDKKEAARRLPALTYGAVNRYRRPVTLVEQEARAMREATEVWEDEGGSCPGVPAPTTEEGTARCPCCGLRQAAVSGVLAFHQPSCASADGCPGEGLRPGFETPCSAGPRAEEAPAASVPAAAPVQAGPELPLGMYFLPLPSTRYRDWWAIQCGRCQGGGRTELPGEWHDKHDAARAAHDHYDEVHRPADEMLTEQEIGEVERWPLSAAQRTVLHWAEHAELAEFDDGFWALDCVPDRWDVNKKVARGRVTGLWAAGLLDVYLNGNGRRNLVKSPTGRRVARLLLRAERQGVAGPAVKDAKLTPLLKRSGGYPLQSEGGLFKDEQQPVALAAPAELTADPAAAEPTPPSENAVHVDHRPAAKPKPTPASARALARGGAPIRKEAVQAPLWPEPKDARSEAQRLTADLRAAGLVPADRCADAR
;
A
#
# COMPACT_ATOMS: atom_id res chain seq x y z
N MET A 1 19.59 45.75 -17.26
CA MET A 1 18.27 45.32 -17.75
C MET A 1 18.23 43.81 -17.66
N ILE A 2 17.62 43.29 -16.60
CA ILE A 2 17.46 41.85 -16.37
C ILE A 2 15.96 41.63 -16.45
N GLU A 3 15.52 40.96 -17.52
CA GLU A 3 14.14 40.54 -17.68
C GLU A 3 13.90 39.33 -16.77
N ALA A 4 13.10 39.54 -15.73
CA ALA A 4 12.60 38.48 -14.88
C ALA A 4 11.56 37.68 -15.67
N GLY A 5 11.90 36.44 -16.03
CA GLY A 5 10.99 35.51 -16.67
C GLY A 5 9.82 35.18 -15.76
N ALA A 6 8.62 35.57 -16.18
CA ALA A 6 7.36 35.19 -15.57
C ALA A 6 7.19 33.66 -15.67
N GLY A 7 7.33 32.97 -14.54
CA GLY A 7 6.95 31.56 -14.43
C GLY A 7 5.46 31.41 -14.67
N THR A 8 5.09 30.61 -15.65
CA THR A 8 3.72 30.19 -15.94
C THR A 8 3.16 29.47 -14.72
N ALA A 9 2.24 30.13 -14.02
CA ALA A 9 1.39 29.51 -13.02
C ALA A 9 0.67 28.32 -13.65
N GLN A 10 0.87 27.13 -13.11
CA GLN A 10 0.01 26.00 -13.40
C GLN A 10 -1.42 26.39 -13.02
N ASP A 11 -2.36 26.26 -13.96
CA ASP A 11 -3.79 26.42 -13.77
C ASP A 11 -4.32 25.40 -12.75
N LEU A 12 -4.11 25.69 -11.46
CA LEU A 12 -4.96 25.16 -10.41
C LEU A 12 -6.36 25.71 -10.69
N ALA A 13 -7.33 24.83 -10.91
CA ALA A 13 -8.72 25.20 -11.07
C ALA A 13 -9.08 26.25 -9.99
N PRO A 14 -9.73 27.38 -10.36
CA PRO A 14 -9.98 28.46 -9.42
C PRO A 14 -10.76 27.90 -8.23
N THR A 15 -10.10 27.84 -7.07
CA THR A 15 -10.75 27.51 -5.81
C THR A 15 -11.60 28.73 -5.43
N TRP A 16 -12.89 28.63 -5.70
CA TRP A 16 -13.86 29.64 -5.30
C TRP A 16 -13.84 29.77 -3.78
N GLY A 17 -13.74 31.00 -3.28
CA GLY A 17 -13.84 31.24 -1.85
C GLY A 17 -15.28 31.10 -1.42
N GLU A 18 -15.54 30.34 -0.36
CA GLU A 18 -16.82 30.44 0.32
C GLU A 18 -16.98 31.88 0.82
N PRO A 19 -18.00 32.63 0.36
CA PRO A 19 -18.24 33.98 0.85
C PRO A 19 -18.60 33.93 2.33
N PRO A 20 -18.21 34.94 3.12
CA PRO A 20 -18.49 34.94 4.55
C PRO A 20 -20.02 34.91 4.78
N PRO A 21 -20.49 34.33 5.89
CA PRO A 21 -21.91 34.22 6.23
C PRO A 21 -22.69 35.54 6.06
N GLN A 22 -22.08 36.66 6.45
CA GLN A 22 -22.67 37.99 6.33
C GLN A 22 -22.88 38.43 4.87
N THR A 23 -22.00 38.02 3.96
CA THR A 23 -22.17 38.28 2.52
C THR A 23 -23.29 37.42 1.95
N CYS A 24 -23.39 36.15 2.33
CA CYS A 24 -24.49 35.28 1.93
C CYS A 24 -25.84 35.87 2.33
N LEU A 25 -25.99 36.31 3.59
CA LEU A 25 -27.22 36.91 4.10
C LEU A 25 -27.57 38.20 3.35
N ARG A 26 -26.59 39.10 3.15
CA ARG A 26 -26.80 40.34 2.39
C ARG A 26 -27.30 40.06 0.98
N VAL A 27 -26.61 39.18 0.26
CA VAL A 27 -26.96 38.82 -1.12
C VAL A 27 -28.35 38.18 -1.19
N ALA A 28 -28.69 37.31 -0.24
CA ALA A 28 -30.01 36.70 -0.19
C ALA A 28 -31.13 37.75 -0.02
N HIS A 29 -30.93 38.73 0.87
CA HIS A 29 -31.88 39.82 1.06
C HIS A 29 -32.02 40.71 -0.17
N GLU A 30 -30.90 41.13 -0.77
CA GLU A 30 -30.90 41.99 -1.97
C GLU A 30 -31.56 41.28 -3.16
N ALA A 31 -31.35 39.97 -3.31
CA ALA A 31 -32.03 39.16 -4.32
C ALA A 31 -33.55 39.14 -4.11
N THR A 32 -34.02 38.97 -2.88
CA THR A 32 -35.46 39.01 -2.55
C THR A 32 -36.08 40.39 -2.85
N GLU A 33 -35.37 41.48 -2.55
CA GLU A 33 -35.83 42.84 -2.89
C GLU A 33 -35.99 43.01 -4.41
N LEU A 34 -35.00 42.55 -5.20
CA LEU A 34 -35.06 42.58 -6.66
C LEU A 34 -36.20 41.70 -7.22
N ALA A 35 -36.42 40.52 -6.65
CA ALA A 35 -37.50 39.62 -7.05
C ALA A 35 -38.88 40.24 -6.77
N THR A 36 -39.05 40.86 -5.60
CA THR A 36 -40.28 41.55 -5.20
C THR A 36 -40.57 42.73 -6.12
N ALA A 37 -39.56 43.56 -6.41
CA ALA A 37 -39.70 44.67 -7.34
C ALA A 37 -40.12 44.22 -8.76
N ALA A 38 -39.63 43.06 -9.22
CA ALA A 38 -40.04 42.48 -10.50
C ALA A 38 -41.52 42.02 -10.48
N ALA A 39 -41.97 41.40 -9.40
CA ALA A 39 -43.36 41.01 -9.22
C ALA A 39 -44.31 42.23 -9.18
N ASP A 40 -43.92 43.29 -8.45
CA ASP A 40 -44.67 44.56 -8.39
C ASP A 40 -44.77 45.23 -9.77
N HIS A 41 -43.68 45.24 -10.53
CA HIS A 41 -43.68 45.77 -11.90
C HIS A 41 -44.63 44.99 -12.82
N ALA A 42 -44.66 43.66 -12.71
CA ALA A 42 -45.59 42.82 -13.47
C ALA A 42 -47.05 43.09 -13.06
N MET A 43 -47.32 43.28 -11.77
CA MET A 43 -48.65 43.67 -11.26
C MET A 43 -49.07 45.05 -11.77
N ASP A 44 -48.18 46.04 -11.74
CA ASP A 44 -48.45 47.38 -12.27
C ASP A 44 -48.71 47.38 -13.78
N ALA A 45 -48.07 46.47 -14.53
CA ALA A 45 -48.32 46.30 -15.96
C ALA A 45 -49.73 45.76 -16.24
N VAL A 46 -50.22 44.81 -15.42
CA VAL A 46 -51.61 44.33 -15.45
C VAL A 46 -52.56 45.49 -15.16
N CYS A 47 -52.35 46.22 -14.06
CA CYS A 47 -53.21 47.32 -13.61
C CYS A 47 -53.31 48.46 -14.63
N ARG A 48 -52.22 48.74 -15.37
CA ARG A 48 -52.18 49.81 -16.38
C ARG A 48 -52.71 49.37 -17.76
N SER A 49 -52.86 48.07 -18.01
CA SER A 49 -53.33 47.57 -19.29
C SER A 49 -54.81 47.88 -19.50
N ARG A 50 -55.12 48.63 -20.56
CA ARG A 50 -56.48 48.83 -21.08
C ARG A 50 -56.82 47.88 -22.25
N SER A 51 -55.94 46.93 -22.54
CA SER A 51 -56.01 46.07 -23.73
C SER A 51 -56.68 44.72 -23.43
N GLY A 52 -57.27 44.08 -24.45
CA GLY A 52 -57.93 42.77 -24.33
C GLY A 52 -56.97 41.58 -24.14
N ASN A 53 -55.70 41.81 -23.82
CA ASN A 53 -54.69 40.75 -23.60
C ASN A 53 -54.34 40.59 -22.11
N THR A 54 -55.36 40.60 -21.25
CA THR A 54 -55.24 40.51 -19.79
C THR A 54 -54.67 39.15 -19.35
N ALA A 55 -55.11 38.06 -19.99
CA ALA A 55 -54.69 36.70 -19.63
C ALA A 55 -53.16 36.49 -19.69
N ARG A 56 -52.48 37.05 -20.71
CA ARG A 56 -51.02 36.96 -20.83
C ARG A 56 -50.31 37.77 -19.74
N LEU A 57 -50.82 38.94 -19.39
CA LEU A 57 -50.24 39.77 -18.34
C LEU A 57 -50.46 39.17 -16.95
N GLU A 58 -51.63 38.55 -16.71
CA GLU A 58 -51.91 37.77 -15.50
C GLU A 58 -50.96 36.58 -15.36
N GLU A 59 -50.69 35.85 -16.44
CA GLU A 59 -49.71 34.75 -16.45
C GLU A 59 -48.30 35.24 -16.08
N VAL A 60 -47.86 36.35 -16.66
CA VAL A 60 -46.57 36.99 -16.34
C VAL A 60 -46.52 37.41 -14.87
N MET A 61 -47.57 38.06 -14.36
CA MET A 61 -47.68 38.46 -12.95
C MET A 61 -47.60 37.25 -12.02
N HIS A 62 -48.36 36.18 -12.29
CA HIS A 62 -48.31 34.97 -11.48
C HIS A 62 -46.95 34.28 -11.54
N ALA A 63 -46.30 34.24 -12.70
CA ALA A 63 -44.96 33.68 -12.83
C ALA A 63 -43.93 34.48 -12.02
N ALA A 64 -43.91 35.82 -12.16
CA ALA A 64 -43.00 36.68 -11.41
C ALA A 64 -43.24 36.61 -9.89
N HIS A 65 -44.51 36.59 -9.46
CA HIS A 65 -44.88 36.49 -8.04
C HIS A 65 -44.45 35.14 -7.42
N ARG A 66 -44.65 34.01 -8.13
CA ARG A 66 -44.20 32.70 -7.63
C ARG A 66 -42.69 32.69 -7.37
N GLU A 67 -41.90 33.20 -8.31
CA GLU A 67 -40.45 33.24 -8.16
C GLU A 67 -40.01 34.20 -7.02
N ALA A 68 -40.72 35.32 -6.83
CA ALA A 68 -40.47 36.21 -5.68
C ALA A 68 -40.72 35.54 -4.33
N VAL A 69 -41.77 34.72 -4.20
CA VAL A 69 -42.05 33.95 -2.97
C VAL A 69 -40.96 32.92 -2.70
N GLU A 70 -40.43 32.25 -3.72
CA GLU A 70 -39.34 31.30 -3.55
C GLU A 70 -38.00 31.98 -3.22
N ALA A 71 -37.75 33.18 -3.74
CA ALA A 71 -36.60 34.00 -3.36
C ALA A 71 -36.68 34.39 -1.87
N ASP A 72 -37.83 34.85 -1.40
CA ASP A 72 -38.09 35.15 0.01
C ASP A 72 -37.93 33.91 0.90
N GLY A 73 -38.46 32.77 0.47
CA GLY A 73 -38.28 31.49 1.17
C GLY A 73 -36.82 31.07 1.29
N CYS A 74 -36.00 31.30 0.25
CA CYS A 74 -34.56 31.08 0.31
C CYS A 74 -33.87 32.04 1.29
N ALA A 75 -34.20 33.32 1.27
CA ALA A 75 -33.63 34.31 2.19
C ALA A 75 -34.02 34.03 3.65
N ALA A 76 -35.27 33.67 3.91
CA ALA A 76 -35.75 33.27 5.23
C ALA A 76 -34.99 32.06 5.78
N ARG A 77 -34.78 31.03 4.95
CA ARG A 77 -33.94 29.87 5.32
C ARG A 77 -32.49 30.26 5.58
N ALA A 78 -31.92 31.20 4.83
CA ALA A 78 -30.57 31.69 5.09
C ALA A 78 -30.47 32.31 6.49
N VAL A 79 -31.46 33.11 6.91
CA VAL A 79 -31.50 33.71 8.26
C VAL A 79 -31.66 32.65 9.34
N GLU A 80 -32.54 31.66 9.13
CA GLU A 80 -32.73 30.54 10.05
C GLU A 80 -31.43 29.74 10.23
N TRP A 81 -30.76 29.39 9.14
CA TRP A 81 -29.52 28.61 9.18
C TRP A 81 -28.35 29.40 9.76
N ALA A 82 -28.33 30.72 9.62
CA ALA A 82 -27.30 31.56 10.24
C ALA A 82 -27.44 31.62 11.77
N ALA A 83 -28.64 31.37 12.29
CA ALA A 83 -28.90 31.31 13.73
C ALA A 83 -28.61 29.93 14.35
N ASP A 84 -28.40 28.88 13.55
CA ASP A 84 -28.15 27.52 14.00
C ASP A 84 -26.64 27.18 13.95
N PRO A 85 -25.94 27.06 15.09
CA PRO A 85 -24.51 26.72 15.14
C PRO A 85 -24.17 25.33 14.59
N SER A 86 -25.17 24.45 14.42
CA SER A 86 -24.96 23.12 13.86
C SER A 86 -24.95 23.11 12.34
N MET A 87 -25.41 24.20 11.70
CA MET A 87 -25.48 24.29 10.25
C MET A 87 -24.13 24.69 9.65
N PRO A 88 -23.67 23.99 8.59
CA PRO A 88 -22.40 24.33 7.95
C PRO A 88 -22.54 25.59 7.08
N ASP A 89 -21.50 26.42 6.99
CA ASP A 89 -21.49 27.68 6.21
C ASP A 89 -21.91 27.48 4.74
N ARG A 90 -21.62 26.33 4.13
CA ARG A 90 -22.07 25.97 2.77
C ARG A 90 -23.59 26.00 2.59
N ALA A 91 -24.34 25.81 3.66
CA ALA A 91 -25.80 25.87 3.65
C ALA A 91 -26.26 27.31 3.38
N LEU A 92 -25.59 28.32 3.97
CA LEU A 92 -25.89 29.73 3.71
C LEU A 92 -25.63 30.11 2.26
N LEU A 93 -24.50 29.65 1.70
CA LEU A 93 -24.18 29.84 0.29
C LEU A 93 -25.25 29.25 -0.63
N TYR A 94 -25.75 28.05 -0.30
CA TYR A 94 -26.81 27.39 -1.05
C TYR A 94 -28.11 28.22 -1.05
N CYS A 95 -28.53 28.73 0.10
CA CYS A 95 -29.72 29.58 0.20
C CYS A 95 -29.55 30.91 -0.54
N ALA A 96 -28.40 31.58 -0.39
CA ALA A 96 -28.12 32.83 -1.10
C ALA A 96 -28.12 32.64 -2.62
N SER A 97 -27.51 31.56 -3.11
CA SER A 97 -27.50 31.21 -4.54
C SER A 97 -28.92 30.93 -5.04
N GLY A 98 -29.72 30.19 -4.26
CA GLY A 98 -31.13 29.94 -4.56
C GLY A 98 -31.95 31.23 -4.66
N ALA A 99 -31.77 32.17 -3.72
CA ALA A 99 -32.45 33.46 -3.75
C ALA A 99 -32.10 34.26 -5.02
N VAL A 100 -30.82 34.31 -5.40
CA VAL A 100 -30.36 34.97 -6.64
C VAL A 100 -30.97 34.33 -7.89
N ASP A 101 -31.01 32.99 -7.96
CA ASP A 101 -31.59 32.27 -9.09
C ASP A 101 -33.08 32.55 -9.27
N HIS A 102 -33.83 32.58 -8.16
CA HIS A 102 -35.26 32.93 -8.18
C HIS A 102 -35.48 34.41 -8.54
N ALA A 103 -34.63 35.32 -8.05
CA ALA A 103 -34.69 36.73 -8.44
C ALA A 103 -34.47 36.95 -9.94
N ILE A 104 -33.49 36.25 -10.54
CA ILE A 104 -33.26 36.28 -11.99
C ILE A 104 -34.50 35.77 -12.74
N ARG A 105 -35.10 34.66 -12.31
CA ARG A 105 -36.33 34.12 -12.93
C ARG A 105 -37.51 35.07 -12.81
N ALA A 106 -37.67 35.74 -11.67
CA ALA A 106 -38.72 36.76 -11.46
C ALA A 106 -38.55 37.95 -12.42
N GLN A 107 -37.32 38.47 -12.56
CA GLN A 107 -37.00 39.57 -13.48
C GLN A 107 -37.26 39.18 -14.94
N VAL A 108 -36.81 37.99 -15.36
CA VAL A 108 -37.03 37.48 -16.73
C VAL A 108 -38.53 37.28 -17.00
N ALA A 109 -39.29 36.73 -16.05
CA ALA A 109 -40.73 36.56 -16.19
C ALA A 109 -41.45 37.90 -16.36
N ALA A 110 -41.06 38.92 -15.59
CA ALA A 110 -41.60 40.28 -15.68
C ALA A 110 -41.17 41.05 -16.95
N GLY A 111 -40.27 40.49 -17.77
CA GLY A 111 -39.71 41.16 -18.94
C GLY A 111 -38.71 42.27 -18.60
N LEU A 112 -38.07 42.19 -17.43
CA LEU A 112 -37.03 43.10 -16.96
C LEU A 112 -35.63 42.57 -17.30
N GLU A 113 -34.64 43.46 -17.30
CA GLU A 113 -33.24 43.07 -17.35
C GLU A 113 -32.85 42.32 -16.06
N ALA A 114 -32.10 41.23 -16.19
CA ALA A 114 -31.73 40.34 -15.08
C ALA A 114 -30.59 40.91 -14.22
N THR A 115 -30.79 42.06 -13.60
CA THR A 115 -29.78 42.73 -12.77
C THR A 115 -29.32 41.89 -11.57
N ALA A 116 -30.16 40.97 -11.07
CA ALA A 116 -29.80 40.03 -10.01
C ALA A 116 -28.63 39.10 -10.40
N ALA A 117 -28.32 38.95 -11.69
CA ALA A 117 -27.16 38.18 -12.14
C ALA A 117 -25.82 38.75 -11.65
N ALA A 118 -25.76 40.06 -11.35
CA ALA A 118 -24.56 40.67 -10.77
C ALA A 118 -24.26 40.13 -9.36
N LEU A 119 -25.29 39.80 -8.58
CA LEU A 119 -25.14 39.25 -7.22
C LEU A 119 -24.47 37.87 -7.23
N ARG A 120 -24.62 37.10 -8.31
CA ARG A 120 -23.93 35.81 -8.47
C ARG A 120 -22.41 36.00 -8.47
N THR A 121 -21.91 37.09 -9.05
CA THR A 121 -20.46 37.38 -9.07
C THR A 121 -19.90 37.73 -7.70
N GLU A 122 -20.73 38.21 -6.77
CA GLU A 122 -20.33 38.45 -5.38
C GLU A 122 -20.22 37.15 -4.58
N LEU A 123 -21.13 36.19 -4.82
CA LEU A 123 -21.07 34.86 -4.22
C LEU A 123 -19.92 34.04 -4.78
N GLU A 124 -19.63 34.21 -6.06
CA GLU A 124 -18.54 33.56 -6.78
C GLU A 124 -17.24 34.37 -6.70
N ARG A 125 -16.99 35.14 -5.64
CA ARG A 125 -15.74 35.90 -5.54
C ARG A 125 -14.54 34.95 -5.50
N LYS A 126 -13.63 35.05 -6.48
CA LYS A 126 -12.36 34.33 -6.45
C LYS A 126 -11.52 34.80 -5.27
N LEU A 127 -10.98 33.87 -4.48
CA LEU A 127 -9.99 34.21 -3.45
C LEU A 127 -8.77 34.83 -4.09
N THR A 128 -8.22 35.86 -3.45
CA THR A 128 -6.91 36.34 -3.85
C THR A 128 -5.85 35.27 -3.53
N PRO A 129 -4.73 35.18 -4.29
CA PRO A 129 -3.66 34.24 -3.99
C PRO A 129 -3.14 34.33 -2.54
N LYS A 130 -3.17 35.54 -1.96
CA LYS A 130 -2.81 35.79 -0.56
C LYS A 130 -3.80 35.14 0.41
N GLU A 131 -5.11 35.34 0.21
CA GLU A 131 -6.14 34.72 1.05
C GLU A 131 -6.11 33.19 0.95
N HIS A 132 -5.84 32.65 -0.25
CA HIS A 132 -5.65 31.21 -0.42
C HIS A 132 -4.45 30.70 0.38
N ALA A 133 -3.29 31.38 0.30
CA ALA A 133 -2.10 31.02 1.06
C ALA A 133 -2.32 31.10 2.58
N GLU A 134 -3.05 32.11 3.07
CA GLU A 134 -3.40 32.26 4.48
C GLU A 134 -4.32 31.13 4.96
N ARG A 135 -5.35 30.76 4.18
CA ARG A 135 -6.26 29.65 4.51
C ARG A 135 -5.55 28.31 4.49
N GLU A 136 -4.68 28.08 3.50
CA GLU A 136 -3.89 26.87 3.43
C GLU A 136 -2.87 26.77 4.59
N SER A 137 -2.27 27.89 4.99
CA SER A 137 -1.41 27.95 6.18
C SER A 137 -2.18 27.68 7.47
N ALA A 138 -3.39 28.22 7.62
CA ALA A 138 -4.25 27.94 8.76
C ALA A 138 -4.63 26.45 8.82
N ARG A 139 -5.07 25.88 7.69
CA ARG A 139 -5.38 24.45 7.58
C ARG A 139 -4.19 23.57 7.98
N ARG A 140 -2.98 23.89 7.47
CA ARG A 140 -1.76 23.15 7.85
C ARG A 140 -1.42 23.26 9.33
N ARG A 141 -1.68 24.40 9.98
CA ARG A 141 -1.49 24.55 11.43
C ARG A 141 -2.47 23.70 12.22
N GLU A 142 -3.75 23.72 11.84
CA GLU A 142 -4.78 22.89 12.45
C GLU A 142 -4.49 21.39 12.27
N GLU A 143 -4.13 20.96 11.05
CA GLU A 143 -3.70 19.59 10.76
C GLU A 143 -2.46 19.19 11.60
N ALA A 144 -1.49 20.08 11.75
CA ALA A 144 -0.30 19.83 12.56
C ALA A 144 -0.61 19.76 14.07
N GLU A 145 -1.51 20.59 14.58
CA GLU A 145 -1.97 20.56 15.97
C GLU A 145 -2.77 19.29 16.27
N GLN A 146 -3.67 18.88 15.36
CA GLN A 146 -4.40 17.61 15.44
C GLN A 146 -3.44 16.42 15.44
N GLU A 147 -2.49 16.39 14.50
CA GLU A 147 -1.48 15.33 14.43
C GLU A 147 -0.61 15.29 15.69
N ALA A 148 -0.20 16.44 16.23
CA ALA A 148 0.56 16.51 17.47
C ALA A 148 -0.25 15.97 18.67
N ALA A 149 -1.55 16.29 18.75
CA ALA A 149 -2.43 15.78 19.78
C ALA A 149 -2.63 14.25 19.66
N GLU A 150 -2.86 13.73 18.45
CA GLU A 150 -2.99 12.29 18.22
C GLU A 150 -1.70 11.52 18.50
N ARG A 151 -0.54 12.09 18.13
CA ARG A 151 0.78 11.54 18.48
C ARG A 151 0.99 11.51 19.98
N ALA A 152 0.59 12.56 20.71
CA ALA A 152 0.71 12.60 22.15
C ALA A 152 -0.15 11.52 22.84
N VAL A 153 -1.33 11.21 22.30
CA VAL A 153 -2.23 10.18 22.85
C VAL A 153 -1.75 8.76 22.54
N THR A 154 -1.33 8.51 21.31
CA THR A 154 -1.04 7.15 20.83
C THR A 154 0.42 6.76 20.90
N GLY A 155 1.32 7.75 20.95
CA GLY A 155 2.75 7.54 20.76
C GLY A 155 3.10 7.03 19.35
N MET A 156 2.21 7.20 18.36
CA MET A 156 2.36 6.70 16.98
C MET A 156 2.12 7.85 15.99
N ASP A 157 2.79 7.82 14.84
CA ASP A 157 2.46 8.66 13.69
C ASP A 157 1.17 8.21 12.99
N ALA A 158 0.64 9.02 12.07
CA ALA A 158 -0.60 8.75 11.36
C ALA A 158 -0.62 7.38 10.65
N ASP A 159 0.49 7.01 10.01
CA ASP A 159 0.60 5.74 9.29
C ASP A 159 0.54 4.54 10.25
N ASN A 160 1.23 4.59 11.38
CA ASN A 160 1.20 3.53 12.39
C ASN A 160 -0.16 3.47 13.10
N ARG A 161 -0.84 4.60 13.31
CA ARG A 161 -2.23 4.62 13.80
C ARG A 161 -3.16 3.93 12.81
N HIS A 162 -3.03 4.24 11.51
CA HIS A 162 -3.80 3.58 10.46
C HIS A 162 -3.52 2.07 10.40
N LEU A 163 -2.25 1.66 10.46
CA LEU A 163 -1.87 0.24 10.53
C LEU A 163 -2.46 -0.45 11.76
N ALA A 164 -2.45 0.19 12.93
CA ALA A 164 -3.06 -0.35 14.14
C ALA A 164 -4.56 -0.59 13.96
N GLN A 165 -5.27 0.36 13.33
CA GLN A 165 -6.70 0.23 13.01
C GLN A 165 -6.97 -0.90 12.01
N MET A 166 -6.17 -1.00 10.93
CA MET A 166 -6.28 -2.07 9.95
C MET A 166 -5.99 -3.45 10.54
N ASN A 167 -5.03 -3.55 11.46
CA ASN A 167 -4.75 -4.78 12.16
C ASN A 167 -5.87 -5.18 13.13
N ALA A 168 -6.56 -4.23 13.75
CA ALA A 168 -7.73 -4.51 14.58
C ALA A 168 -8.86 -5.12 13.72
N TYR A 169 -9.14 -4.53 12.55
CA TYR A 169 -10.10 -5.09 11.60
C TYR A 169 -9.70 -6.48 11.08
N LEU A 170 -8.40 -6.66 10.79
CA LEU A 170 -7.86 -7.97 10.42
C LEU A 170 -8.02 -8.99 11.55
N ALA A 171 -7.82 -8.59 12.81
CA ALA A 171 -7.99 -9.46 13.97
C ALA A 171 -9.44 -9.89 14.17
N GLU A 172 -10.39 -8.97 14.04
CA GLU A 172 -11.84 -9.25 14.12
C GLU A 172 -12.28 -10.33 13.13
N SER A 173 -11.77 -10.28 11.90
CA SER A 173 -12.10 -11.27 10.87
C SER A 173 -11.32 -12.59 11.02
N ALA A 174 -10.05 -12.54 11.40
CA ALA A 174 -9.16 -13.70 11.41
C ALA A 174 -9.28 -14.57 12.68
N VAL A 175 -9.39 -13.96 13.87
CA VAL A 175 -9.27 -14.66 15.16
C VAL A 175 -10.38 -15.69 15.39
N PRO A 176 -11.68 -15.40 15.13
CA PRO A 176 -12.74 -16.42 15.20
C PRO A 176 -12.47 -17.58 14.22
N GLY A 177 -11.85 -17.25 13.08
CA GLY A 177 -11.41 -18.19 12.07
C GLY A 177 -10.41 -19.24 12.58
N LEU A 178 -9.56 -18.90 13.54
CA LEU A 178 -8.55 -19.80 14.09
C LEU A 178 -9.14 -20.92 14.95
N GLY A 179 -10.33 -20.72 15.53
CA GLY A 179 -10.90 -21.71 16.45
C GLY A 179 -10.07 -21.87 17.73
N TRP A 180 -9.46 -20.79 18.20
CA TRP A 180 -8.57 -20.81 19.37
C TRP A 180 -9.32 -20.53 20.67
N THR A 181 -8.70 -20.95 21.77
CA THR A 181 -9.10 -20.61 23.13
C THR A 181 -7.97 -19.89 23.83
N ALA A 182 -8.24 -19.24 24.98
CA ALA A 182 -7.20 -18.63 25.81
C ALA A 182 -6.10 -19.63 26.26
N GLY A 183 -6.38 -20.95 26.19
CA GLY A 183 -5.38 -21.99 26.38
C GLY A 183 -4.33 -22.06 25.26
N HIS A 184 -4.74 -21.83 24.00
CA HIS A 184 -3.84 -21.83 22.85
C HIS A 184 -2.92 -20.61 22.86
N VAL A 185 -3.48 -19.43 23.19
CA VAL A 185 -2.73 -18.18 23.35
C VAL A 185 -1.58 -18.36 24.34
N ARG A 186 -1.85 -18.89 25.54
CA ARG A 186 -0.82 -19.13 26.58
C ARG A 186 0.31 -20.07 26.13
N VAL A 187 0.02 -21.05 25.27
CA VAL A 187 1.05 -21.93 24.70
C VAL A 187 1.96 -21.14 23.77
N LEU A 188 1.38 -20.32 22.88
CA LEU A 188 2.14 -19.48 21.95
C LEU A 188 2.96 -18.40 22.67
N GLU A 189 2.43 -17.81 23.75
CA GLU A 189 3.21 -16.86 24.57
C GLU A 189 4.44 -17.50 25.20
N ALA A 190 4.32 -18.75 25.66
CA ALA A 190 5.47 -19.52 26.15
C ALA A 190 6.48 -19.82 25.02
N ALA A 191 6.00 -20.05 23.80
CA ALA A 191 6.86 -20.29 22.63
C ALA A 191 7.58 -19.02 22.16
N VAL A 192 6.88 -17.89 22.03
CA VAL A 192 7.46 -16.58 21.65
C VAL A 192 8.49 -16.11 22.66
N THR A 193 8.28 -16.36 23.95
CA THR A 193 9.28 -16.06 24.99
C THR A 193 10.44 -17.05 25.04
N GLY A 194 10.47 -18.07 24.17
CA GLY A 194 11.54 -19.07 24.14
C GLY A 194 11.58 -19.94 25.40
N ARG A 195 10.43 -20.20 26.01
CA ARG A 195 10.31 -20.98 27.26
C ARG A 195 9.58 -22.31 27.08
N LEU A 196 8.98 -22.55 25.92
CA LEU A 196 8.25 -23.80 25.64
C LEU A 196 9.22 -24.88 25.16
N TYR A 197 9.18 -26.05 25.79
CA TYR A 197 9.98 -27.19 25.39
C TYR A 197 9.26 -28.52 25.66
N GLN A 198 9.74 -29.58 25.02
CA GLN A 198 9.26 -30.95 25.19
C GLN A 198 10.42 -31.85 25.61
N ARG A 199 10.19 -32.64 26.66
CA ARG A 199 11.14 -33.61 27.20
C ARG A 199 10.39 -34.80 27.76
N ASP A 200 10.88 -36.01 27.54
CA ASP A 200 10.26 -37.26 27.99
C ASP A 200 8.77 -37.38 27.59
N GLY A 201 8.44 -36.88 26.39
CA GLY A 201 7.06 -36.85 25.87
C GLY A 201 6.13 -35.82 26.52
N GLN A 202 6.59 -35.04 27.50
CA GLN A 202 5.81 -34.00 28.18
C GLN A 202 6.17 -32.60 27.68
N THR A 203 5.16 -31.76 27.44
CA THR A 203 5.35 -30.35 27.13
C THR A 203 5.40 -29.51 28.41
N ARG A 204 6.42 -28.67 28.54
CA ARG A 204 6.66 -27.83 29.71
C ARG A 204 7.01 -26.40 29.33
N GLN A 205 6.69 -25.49 30.24
CA GLN A 205 7.11 -24.09 30.20
C GLN A 205 8.21 -23.89 31.24
N ALA A 206 9.40 -23.55 30.79
CA ALA A 206 10.52 -23.14 31.62
C ALA A 206 10.21 -21.82 32.36
N ALA A 207 10.79 -21.62 33.54
CA ALA A 207 10.66 -20.35 34.26
C ALA A 207 11.40 -19.22 33.54
N VAL A 208 12.61 -19.52 33.07
CA VAL A 208 13.53 -18.60 32.37
C VAL A 208 13.87 -19.18 31.00
N ARG A 209 14.08 -18.30 30.01
CA ARG A 209 14.54 -18.68 28.66
C ARG A 209 15.87 -19.44 28.78
N GLY A 210 15.98 -20.58 28.09
CA GLY A 210 17.19 -21.41 28.10
C GLY A 210 17.31 -22.41 29.26
N ALA A 211 16.45 -22.35 30.28
CA ALA A 211 16.49 -23.26 31.42
C ALA A 211 15.58 -24.49 31.21
N TRP A 212 16.12 -25.52 30.55
CA TRP A 212 15.36 -26.70 30.08
C TRP A 212 15.20 -27.84 31.10
N ARG A 213 15.50 -27.56 32.38
CA ARG A 213 15.37 -28.52 33.49
C ARG A 213 14.31 -28.03 34.47
N GLY A 214 13.07 -28.48 34.27
CA GLY A 214 11.94 -28.17 35.17
C GLY A 214 10.90 -27.20 34.59
N GLY A 215 9.99 -26.73 35.44
CA GLY A 215 8.93 -25.81 35.05
C GLY A 215 7.52 -26.42 35.01
N ARG A 216 6.55 -25.61 34.59
CA ARG A 216 5.12 -25.92 34.65
C ARG A 216 4.72 -26.82 33.48
N LYS A 217 3.86 -27.81 33.74
CA LYS A 217 3.25 -28.64 32.68
C LYS A 217 2.27 -27.80 31.85
N VAL A 218 2.36 -27.92 30.53
CA VAL A 218 1.49 -27.28 29.55
C VAL A 218 0.64 -28.35 28.86
N SER A 219 -0.54 -27.98 28.36
CA SER A 219 -1.43 -28.93 27.66
C SER A 219 -0.73 -29.50 26.42
N ARG A 220 -0.46 -30.81 26.45
CA ARG A 220 0.14 -31.55 25.34
C ARG A 220 -0.71 -31.49 24.08
N GLU A 221 -2.03 -31.58 24.23
CA GLU A 221 -2.99 -31.59 23.12
C GLU A 221 -2.94 -30.26 22.36
N ARG A 222 -3.11 -29.13 23.07
CA ARG A 222 -3.07 -27.81 22.43
C ARG A 222 -1.72 -27.51 21.77
N THR A 223 -0.62 -27.94 22.39
CA THR A 223 0.71 -27.79 21.78
C THR A 223 0.85 -28.63 20.52
N ARG A 224 0.34 -29.87 20.52
CA ARG A 224 0.33 -30.73 19.33
C ARG A 224 -0.51 -30.11 18.22
N ASP A 225 -1.68 -29.58 18.54
CA ASP A 225 -2.58 -28.97 17.57
C ASP A 225 -1.95 -27.72 16.93
N LEU A 226 -1.30 -26.87 17.74
CA LEU A 226 -0.59 -25.68 17.25
C LEU A 226 0.63 -26.05 16.38
N HIS A 227 1.37 -27.09 16.75
CA HIS A 227 2.47 -27.61 15.95
C HIS A 227 1.98 -28.20 14.62
N ALA A 228 0.92 -29.00 14.65
CA ALA A 228 0.33 -29.61 13.45
C ALA A 228 -0.23 -28.57 12.47
N ALA A 229 -0.73 -27.44 12.98
CA ALA A 229 -1.21 -26.32 12.17
C ALA A 229 -0.11 -25.33 11.74
N GLY A 230 1.17 -25.60 12.07
CA GLY A 230 2.31 -24.80 11.62
C GLY A 230 2.54 -23.49 12.40
N PHE A 231 1.87 -23.28 13.53
CA PHE A 231 2.10 -22.12 14.40
C PHE A 231 3.35 -22.27 15.28
N LEU A 232 3.79 -23.52 15.50
CA LEU A 232 5.00 -23.84 16.25
C LEU A 232 5.96 -24.64 15.38
N ALA A 233 7.25 -24.38 15.52
CA ALA A 233 8.33 -25.18 14.98
C ALA A 233 9.12 -25.82 16.12
N ALA A 234 9.55 -27.06 15.92
CA ALA A 234 10.39 -27.79 16.84
C ALA A 234 11.86 -27.71 16.42
N VAL A 235 12.74 -27.44 17.39
CA VAL A 235 14.20 -27.48 17.24
C VAL A 235 14.74 -28.48 18.25
N ASP A 236 15.38 -29.53 17.74
CA ASP A 236 16.00 -30.57 18.58
C ASP A 236 17.35 -30.08 19.12
N MET A 237 17.55 -30.25 20.43
CA MET A 237 18.80 -29.93 21.12
C MET A 237 19.61 -31.21 21.34
N ALA A 238 20.93 -31.05 21.50
CA ALA A 238 21.86 -32.17 21.70
C ALA A 238 21.58 -33.03 22.94
N ASP A 239 20.88 -32.50 23.94
CA ASP A 239 20.53 -33.19 25.19
C ASP A 239 19.21 -33.99 25.11
N GLY A 240 18.64 -34.12 23.90
CA GLY A 240 17.35 -34.77 23.67
C GLY A 240 16.13 -33.91 24.03
N THR A 241 16.34 -32.65 24.43
CA THR A 241 15.26 -31.68 24.62
C THR A 241 14.82 -31.10 23.28
N ARG A 242 13.51 -31.01 23.05
CA ARG A 242 12.95 -30.34 21.86
C ARG A 242 12.39 -28.98 22.25
N VAL A 243 13.02 -27.90 21.80
CA VAL A 243 12.53 -26.53 22.04
C VAL A 243 11.47 -26.20 21.01
N LEU A 244 10.35 -25.62 21.45
CA LEU A 244 9.23 -25.25 20.59
C LEU A 244 9.18 -23.72 20.46
N ALA A 245 9.49 -23.22 19.27
CA ALA A 245 9.47 -21.79 18.95
C ALA A 245 8.22 -21.44 18.13
N ALA A 246 7.74 -20.21 18.26
CA ALA A 246 6.67 -19.71 17.39
C ALA A 246 7.22 -19.47 15.98
N THR A 247 6.48 -19.91 14.96
CA THR A 247 6.77 -19.56 13.56
C THR A 247 6.38 -18.09 13.31
N PRO A 248 6.81 -17.47 12.20
CA PRO A 248 6.32 -16.13 11.84
C PRO A 248 4.79 -16.04 11.81
N MET A 249 4.13 -17.08 11.27
CA MET A 249 2.67 -17.21 11.30
C MET A 249 2.12 -17.32 12.73
N GLY A 250 2.77 -18.10 13.60
CA GLY A 250 2.44 -18.21 15.03
C GLY A 250 2.53 -16.89 15.78
N SER A 251 3.57 -16.10 15.50
CA SER A 251 3.75 -14.77 16.08
C SER A 251 2.68 -13.80 15.62
N VAL A 252 2.38 -13.73 14.32
CA VAL A 252 1.30 -12.87 13.79
C VAL A 252 -0.07 -13.28 14.37
N ALA A 253 -0.37 -14.58 14.41
CA ALA A 253 -1.63 -15.07 14.95
C ALA A 253 -1.78 -14.78 16.46
N LEU A 254 -0.68 -14.80 17.22
CA LEU A 254 -0.67 -14.38 18.63
C LEU A 254 -0.99 -12.89 18.77
N GLU A 255 -0.37 -12.02 17.96
CA GLU A 255 -0.62 -10.58 18.00
C GLU A 255 -2.07 -10.25 17.61
N LEU A 256 -2.61 -10.88 16.56
CA LEU A 256 -4.03 -10.73 16.21
C LEU A 256 -4.95 -11.19 17.35
N ALA A 257 -4.64 -12.31 18.00
CA ALA A 257 -5.42 -12.79 19.14
C ALA A 257 -5.39 -11.84 20.36
N ARG A 258 -4.32 -11.06 20.52
CA ARG A 258 -4.21 -10.01 21.56
C ARG A 258 -5.03 -8.78 21.22
N LEU A 259 -5.08 -8.40 19.94
CA LEU A 259 -5.91 -7.29 19.47
C LEU A 259 -7.41 -7.59 19.58
N HIS A 260 -7.82 -8.86 19.42
CA HIS A 260 -9.22 -9.26 19.47
C HIS A 260 -9.47 -10.46 20.42
N PRO A 261 -9.36 -10.27 21.74
CA PRO A 261 -9.51 -11.36 22.71
C PRO A 261 -10.94 -11.89 22.80
N THR A 262 -11.94 -11.07 22.46
CA THR A 262 -13.36 -11.45 22.41
C THR A 262 -13.68 -12.44 21.28
N GLY A 263 -12.82 -12.53 20.26
CA GLY A 263 -12.92 -13.54 19.20
C GLY A 263 -12.42 -14.93 19.60
N LEU A 264 -11.83 -15.08 20.79
CA LEU A 264 -11.40 -16.37 21.32
C LEU A 264 -12.59 -17.11 21.93
N TYR A 265 -12.66 -18.42 21.70
CA TYR A 265 -13.71 -19.25 22.26
C TYR A 265 -13.47 -19.49 23.76
N GLU A 266 -14.55 -19.43 24.54
CA GLU A 266 -14.53 -19.63 26.00
C GLU A 266 -14.07 -21.04 26.41
N SER A 267 -14.35 -22.04 25.58
CA SER A 267 -14.02 -23.44 25.85
C SER A 267 -13.57 -24.18 24.60
N ASP A 268 -12.79 -25.26 24.79
CA ASP A 268 -12.33 -26.10 23.68
C ASP A 268 -13.52 -26.80 22.97
N LYS A 269 -14.62 -27.03 23.69
CA LYS A 269 -15.89 -27.55 23.12
C LYS A 269 -16.50 -26.54 22.15
N ALA A 270 -16.67 -25.28 22.56
CA ALA A 270 -17.22 -24.24 21.69
C ALA A 270 -16.32 -24.01 20.46
N ALA A 271 -15.01 -24.01 20.66
CA ALA A 271 -14.04 -23.93 19.56
C ALA A 271 -14.20 -25.08 18.56
N TYR A 272 -14.32 -26.32 19.06
CA TYR A 272 -14.54 -27.50 18.22
C TYR A 272 -15.88 -27.44 17.47
N GLU A 273 -16.98 -27.07 18.14
CA GLU A 273 -18.31 -26.96 17.51
C GLU A 273 -18.32 -25.92 16.38
N ALA A 274 -17.67 -24.77 16.58
CA ALA A 274 -17.55 -23.75 15.55
C ALA A 274 -16.70 -24.21 14.35
N ARG A 275 -15.64 -25.00 14.58
CA ARG A 275 -14.88 -25.62 13.48
C ARG A 275 -15.71 -26.69 12.77
N TYR A 276 -16.43 -27.53 13.52
CA TYR A 276 -17.31 -28.56 12.98
C TYR A 276 -18.39 -27.96 12.07
N ALA A 277 -19.05 -26.88 12.51
CA ALA A 277 -20.07 -26.19 11.71
C ALA A 277 -19.53 -25.71 10.34
N ARG A 278 -18.28 -25.23 10.30
CA ARG A 278 -17.62 -24.77 9.07
C ARG A 278 -17.27 -25.91 8.10
N VAL A 279 -16.79 -27.03 8.61
CA VAL A 279 -16.39 -28.18 7.78
C VAL A 279 -17.55 -29.12 7.44
N ALA A 280 -18.66 -29.07 8.20
CA ALA A 280 -19.79 -29.98 8.05
C ALA A 280 -20.44 -29.97 6.66
N LYS A 281 -20.38 -28.84 5.95
CA LYS A 281 -20.88 -28.70 4.57
C LYS A 281 -19.89 -29.21 3.51
N ARG A 282 -18.60 -29.32 3.84
CA ARG A 282 -17.52 -29.67 2.89
C ARG A 282 -17.28 -31.17 2.77
N HIS A 283 -17.47 -31.92 3.86
CA HIS A 283 -17.23 -33.37 3.88
C HIS A 283 -18.54 -34.15 3.85
N LYS A 284 -18.56 -35.31 3.17
CA LYS A 284 -19.75 -36.17 3.10
C LYS A 284 -19.85 -37.12 4.31
N ARG A 285 -18.75 -37.78 4.68
CA ARG A 285 -18.72 -38.75 5.78
C ARG A 285 -18.62 -38.05 7.14
N MET A 286 -19.25 -38.64 8.16
CA MET A 286 -19.23 -38.08 9.52
C MET A 286 -17.82 -38.08 10.13
N ASP A 287 -17.04 -39.13 9.92
CA ASP A 287 -15.70 -39.22 10.50
C ASP A 287 -14.74 -38.20 9.91
N ASP A 288 -14.82 -37.96 8.60
CA ASP A 288 -14.07 -36.89 7.92
C ASP A 288 -14.42 -35.51 8.50
N LYS A 289 -15.70 -35.24 8.81
CA LYS A 289 -16.12 -33.99 9.46
C LYS A 289 -15.50 -33.83 10.84
N LYS A 290 -15.53 -34.88 11.66
CA LYS A 290 -14.95 -34.88 13.01
C LYS A 290 -13.44 -34.69 12.96
N GLU A 291 -12.77 -35.40 12.06
CA GLU A 291 -11.33 -35.33 11.89
C GLU A 291 -10.88 -33.96 11.37
N ALA A 292 -11.59 -33.40 10.38
CA ALA A 292 -11.35 -32.03 9.93
C ALA A 292 -11.61 -30.99 11.04
N ALA A 293 -12.63 -31.18 11.88
CA ALA A 293 -12.93 -30.29 12.99
C ALA A 293 -11.92 -30.37 14.15
N ARG A 294 -11.22 -31.49 14.32
CA ARG A 294 -10.14 -31.63 15.30
C ARG A 294 -8.91 -30.81 14.90
N ARG A 295 -8.62 -30.70 13.60
CA ARG A 295 -7.48 -29.93 13.10
C ARG A 295 -7.70 -28.43 13.28
N LEU A 296 -6.68 -27.74 13.77
CA LEU A 296 -6.69 -26.29 13.82
C LEU A 296 -6.46 -25.72 12.41
N PRO A 297 -7.27 -24.75 11.95
CA PRO A 297 -7.01 -24.01 10.74
C PRO A 297 -5.71 -23.21 10.87
N ALA A 298 -4.88 -23.24 9.83
CA ALA A 298 -3.76 -22.30 9.72
C ALA A 298 -4.28 -20.88 9.48
N LEU A 299 -3.49 -19.87 9.85
CA LEU A 299 -3.78 -18.48 9.47
C LEU A 299 -3.57 -18.36 7.96
N THR A 300 -4.52 -17.72 7.26
CA THR A 300 -4.41 -17.56 5.81
C THR A 300 -3.15 -16.78 5.46
N TYR A 301 -2.41 -17.21 4.44
CA TYR A 301 -1.16 -16.55 4.03
C TYR A 301 -1.38 -15.05 3.70
N GLY A 302 -2.54 -14.71 3.12
CA GLY A 302 -2.94 -13.33 2.88
C GLY A 302 -3.13 -12.50 4.16
N ALA A 303 -3.49 -13.09 5.30
CA ALA A 303 -3.54 -12.38 6.58
C ALA A 303 -2.14 -12.18 7.17
N VAL A 304 -1.25 -13.18 7.02
CA VAL A 304 0.16 -13.07 7.44
C VAL A 304 0.86 -11.94 6.69
N ASN A 305 0.66 -11.83 5.37
CA ASN A 305 1.30 -10.81 4.54
C ASN A 305 0.73 -9.41 4.75
N ARG A 306 -0.56 -9.29 5.07
CA ARG A 306 -1.21 -7.99 5.31
C ARG A 306 -0.88 -7.43 6.68
N TYR A 307 -0.60 -8.28 7.66
CA TYR A 307 -0.23 -7.82 8.99
C TYR A 307 1.13 -7.11 8.95
N ARG A 308 1.14 -5.86 9.39
CA ARG A 308 2.35 -5.06 9.65
C ARG A 308 2.28 -4.57 11.08
N ARG A 309 3.29 -4.89 11.89
CA ARG A 309 3.32 -4.46 13.29
C ARG A 309 3.42 -2.92 13.34
N PRO A 310 2.46 -2.22 13.98
CA PRO A 310 2.58 -0.78 14.20
C PRO A 310 3.71 -0.52 15.19
N VAL A 311 4.50 0.50 14.91
CA VAL A 311 5.69 0.87 15.68
C VAL A 311 5.43 2.22 16.34
N THR A 312 5.82 2.37 17.61
CA THR A 312 5.71 3.67 18.29
C THR A 312 6.86 4.59 17.91
N LEU A 313 6.70 5.91 18.10
CA LEU A 313 7.76 6.90 17.86
C LEU A 313 9.02 6.57 18.66
N VAL A 314 8.87 6.10 19.91
CA VAL A 314 10.01 5.67 20.75
C VAL A 314 10.73 4.46 20.15
N GLU A 315 9.99 3.49 19.60
CA GLU A 315 10.58 2.33 18.92
C GLU A 315 11.25 2.72 17.60
N GLN A 316 10.68 3.69 16.87
CA GLN A 316 11.27 4.26 15.65
C GLN A 316 12.57 4.99 15.97
N GLU A 317 12.59 5.86 16.99
CA GLU A 317 13.79 6.56 17.45
C GLU A 317 14.88 5.58 17.91
N ALA A 318 14.51 4.57 18.70
CA ALA A 318 15.45 3.53 19.13
C ALA A 318 15.99 2.70 17.95
N ARG A 319 15.20 2.50 16.89
CA ARG A 319 15.65 1.86 15.66
C ARG A 319 16.60 2.79 14.89
N ALA A 320 16.22 4.04 14.68
CA ALA A 320 17.04 5.04 14.00
C ALA A 320 18.38 5.24 14.71
N MET A 321 18.41 5.22 16.05
CA MET A 321 19.65 5.27 16.83
C MET A 321 20.54 4.04 16.58
N ARG A 322 19.96 2.83 16.55
CA ARG A 322 20.73 1.61 16.24
C ARG A 322 21.27 1.61 14.82
N GLU A 323 20.43 1.97 13.85
CA GLU A 323 20.82 2.06 12.44
C GLU A 323 21.90 3.14 12.25
N ALA A 324 21.79 4.28 12.92
CA ALA A 324 22.84 5.31 12.90
C ALA A 324 24.16 4.81 13.50
N THR A 325 24.13 4.01 14.58
CA THR A 325 25.35 3.40 15.13
C THR A 325 25.94 2.34 14.21
N GLU A 326 25.10 1.48 13.61
CA GLU A 326 25.55 0.42 12.69
C GLU A 326 26.16 1.01 11.41
N VAL A 327 25.50 2.01 10.81
CA VAL A 327 26.02 2.72 9.62
C VAL A 327 27.33 3.44 9.94
N TRP A 328 27.44 4.08 11.10
CA TRP A 328 28.67 4.75 11.52
C TRP A 328 29.83 3.76 11.73
N GLU A 329 29.56 2.56 12.25
CA GLU A 329 30.54 1.48 12.37
C GLU A 329 30.96 0.93 11.00
N ASP A 330 30.00 0.74 10.08
CA ASP A 330 30.25 0.23 8.72
C ASP A 330 31.00 1.23 7.82
N GLU A 331 30.79 2.54 8.01
CA GLU A 331 31.51 3.62 7.31
C GLU A 331 32.92 3.91 7.88
N GLY A 332 33.36 3.12 8.88
CA GLY A 332 34.72 3.18 9.42
C GLY A 332 34.95 4.19 10.54
N GLY A 333 33.88 4.69 11.18
CA GLY A 333 33.91 5.35 12.49
C GLY A 333 34.87 6.54 12.68
N SER A 334 35.39 7.13 11.60
CA SER A 334 36.42 8.17 11.71
C SER A 334 35.80 9.56 11.60
N CYS A 335 35.64 10.22 12.75
CA CYS A 335 35.31 11.65 12.77
C CYS A 335 36.42 12.45 12.08
N PRO A 336 36.14 13.20 11.00
CA PRO A 336 37.14 14.04 10.35
C PRO A 336 37.59 15.13 11.31
N GLY A 337 38.79 15.00 11.88
CA GLY A 337 39.41 15.99 12.76
C GLY A 337 39.83 15.48 14.14
N VAL A 338 39.48 14.26 14.52
CA VAL A 338 40.06 13.63 15.72
C VAL A 338 41.19 12.70 15.25
N PRO A 339 42.47 13.03 15.52
CA PRO A 339 43.54 12.07 15.26
C PRO A 339 43.24 10.81 16.07
N ALA A 340 43.09 9.67 15.38
CA ALA A 340 42.93 8.38 16.03
C ALA A 340 44.01 8.27 17.13
N PRO A 341 43.65 7.87 18.37
CA PRO A 341 44.64 7.71 19.41
C PRO A 341 45.71 6.77 18.87
N THR A 342 46.93 7.29 18.75
CA THR A 342 48.10 6.48 18.47
C THR A 342 48.15 5.42 19.55
N THR A 343 47.73 4.20 19.20
CA THR A 343 48.03 3.02 20.00
C THR A 343 49.54 2.92 20.03
N GLU A 344 50.13 3.45 21.11
CA GLU A 344 51.47 3.09 21.58
C GLU A 344 51.44 1.61 22.04
N GLU A 345 51.13 0.69 21.13
CA GLU A 345 51.47 -0.71 21.30
C GLU A 345 52.85 -0.92 20.69
N GLY A 346 53.84 -0.89 21.58
CA GLY A 346 55.23 -1.21 21.30
C GLY A 346 55.36 -2.56 20.57
N THR A 347 55.40 -2.49 19.26
CA THR A 347 55.99 -3.54 18.40
C THR A 347 57.07 -2.86 17.58
N ALA A 348 58.26 -2.80 18.18
CA ALA A 348 59.47 -2.35 17.50
C ALA A 348 59.70 -3.22 16.26
N ARG A 349 59.45 -2.65 15.08
CA ARG A 349 59.92 -3.20 13.81
C ARG A 349 61.42 -2.94 13.74
N CYS A 350 62.20 -3.96 13.42
CA CYS A 350 63.63 -3.79 13.17
C CYS A 350 63.82 -2.91 11.92
N PRO A 351 64.50 -1.75 12.04
CA PRO A 351 64.57 -0.77 10.95
C PRO A 351 65.46 -1.17 9.77
N CYS A 352 66.03 -2.39 9.74
CA CYS A 352 66.83 -2.86 8.61
C CYS A 352 66.11 -3.83 7.65
N CYS A 353 65.00 -4.48 8.05
CA CYS A 353 64.36 -5.49 7.18
C CYS A 353 62.83 -5.63 7.28
N GLY A 354 62.15 -4.87 8.15
CA GLY A 354 60.68 -4.75 8.13
C GLY A 354 59.86 -5.99 8.55
N LEU A 355 60.47 -7.10 8.96
CA LEU A 355 59.75 -8.31 9.38
C LEU A 355 59.34 -8.25 10.86
N ARG A 356 58.08 -8.64 11.14
CA ARG A 356 57.53 -8.82 12.50
C ARG A 356 58.13 -10.07 13.13
N GLN A 357 58.74 -9.98 14.31
CA GLN A 357 59.03 -11.14 15.14
C GLN A 357 57.70 -11.69 15.69
N ALA A 358 57.24 -12.82 15.17
CA ALA A 358 56.22 -13.61 15.81
C ALA A 358 56.89 -14.41 16.94
N ALA A 359 56.48 -14.15 18.19
CA ALA A 359 56.80 -15.03 19.30
C ALA A 359 56.00 -16.34 19.09
N VAL A 360 56.66 -17.35 18.53
CA VAL A 360 56.16 -18.73 18.55
C VAL A 360 57.15 -19.56 19.36
N SER A 361 56.75 -19.92 20.57
CA SER A 361 57.38 -20.99 21.32
C SER A 361 57.11 -22.31 20.62
N GLY A 362 58.15 -22.98 20.13
CA GLY A 362 58.09 -24.43 19.84
C GLY A 362 58.90 -24.92 18.63
N VAL A 363 60.13 -25.36 18.90
CA VAL A 363 60.81 -26.52 18.29
C VAL A 363 61.18 -26.48 16.78
N LEU A 364 62.47 -26.22 16.56
CA LEU A 364 63.43 -26.82 15.61
C LEU A 364 62.98 -27.16 14.17
N ALA A 365 63.56 -26.45 13.18
CA ALA A 365 64.34 -27.08 12.09
C ALA A 365 65.14 -26.04 11.28
N PHE A 366 66.34 -26.46 10.89
CA PHE A 366 67.35 -25.71 10.12
C PHE A 366 66.95 -25.51 8.66
N HIS A 367 67.24 -24.33 8.10
CA HIS A 367 67.63 -24.21 6.69
C HIS A 367 68.58 -23.03 6.48
N GLN A 368 69.81 -23.34 6.05
CA GLN A 368 70.73 -22.37 5.45
C GLN A 368 70.17 -21.89 4.11
N PRO A 369 70.47 -20.63 3.72
CA PRO A 369 71.35 -20.49 2.56
C PRO A 369 72.43 -19.40 2.68
N SER A 370 73.45 -19.68 1.88
CA SER A 370 74.69 -18.99 1.55
C SER A 370 74.54 -17.64 0.84
N CYS A 371 75.56 -16.79 1.04
CA CYS A 371 76.28 -15.93 0.06
C CYS A 371 75.45 -15.02 -0.88
N ALA A 372 75.82 -13.78 -1.18
CA ALA A 372 76.97 -12.94 -0.86
C ALA A 372 76.69 -11.50 -1.35
N SER A 373 77.43 -10.55 -0.78
CA SER A 373 77.93 -9.27 -1.36
C SER A 373 76.90 -8.21 -1.79
N ALA A 374 77.13 -6.91 -1.63
CA ALA A 374 78.13 -6.10 -0.91
C ALA A 374 77.67 -4.63 -1.03
N ASP A 375 78.41 -3.75 -0.36
CA ASP A 375 78.52 -2.29 -0.56
C ASP A 375 77.46 -1.38 0.09
N GLY A 376 77.88 -0.81 1.24
CA GLY A 376 78.40 0.56 1.19
C GLY A 376 77.49 1.71 1.65
N CYS A 377 77.47 1.95 2.97
CA CYS A 377 77.66 3.22 3.72
C CYS A 377 77.74 4.59 2.96
N PRO A 378 77.71 5.75 3.65
CA PRO A 378 76.98 6.17 4.87
C PRO A 378 76.54 7.67 4.80
N GLY A 379 76.14 8.25 5.95
CA GLY A 379 76.36 9.69 6.24
C GLY A 379 75.08 10.47 6.53
N GLU A 380 74.75 10.75 7.80
CA GLU A 380 75.18 11.97 8.55
C GLU A 380 74.42 13.22 8.07
N GLY A 381 73.81 14.06 8.91
CA GLY A 381 73.80 14.15 10.36
C GLY A 381 73.10 15.45 10.78
N LEU A 382 73.00 15.61 12.10
CA LEU A 382 72.89 16.88 12.83
C LEU A 382 71.53 17.62 12.86
N ARG A 383 70.88 17.43 14.03
CA ARG A 383 70.14 18.44 14.82
C ARG A 383 71.06 19.68 15.12
N PRO A 384 70.65 20.81 15.75
CA PRO A 384 69.45 21.04 16.60
C PRO A 384 68.81 22.46 16.60
N GLY A 385 67.72 22.61 17.36
CA GLY A 385 67.26 23.88 17.99
C GLY A 385 66.49 24.83 17.06
N PHE A 386 65.53 25.66 17.48
CA PHE A 386 65.14 26.18 18.78
C PHE A 386 63.76 26.86 18.58
N GLU A 387 62.92 26.85 19.63
CA GLU A 387 61.92 27.86 20.05
C GLU A 387 61.00 28.60 19.04
N THR A 388 59.69 28.37 19.21
CA THR A 388 58.54 29.31 19.08
C THR A 388 58.80 30.63 19.85
N PRO A 389 58.11 31.81 19.64
CA PRO A 389 56.79 32.02 19.01
C PRO A 389 56.57 33.36 18.24
N CYS A 390 55.30 33.60 17.86
CA CYS A 390 54.61 34.87 17.56
C CYS A 390 54.23 35.21 16.10
N SER A 391 52.93 35.05 15.83
CA SER A 391 51.95 36.07 15.43
C SER A 391 52.08 36.90 14.14
N ALA A 392 51.05 36.71 13.31
CA ALA A 392 50.21 37.70 12.63
C ALA A 392 50.77 38.54 11.45
N GLY A 393 50.16 38.35 10.28
CA GLY A 393 50.13 39.35 9.20
C GLY A 393 49.92 38.74 7.80
N PRO A 394 48.93 39.19 7.01
CA PRO A 394 48.56 38.57 5.73
C PRO A 394 49.44 39.09 4.60
N ARG A 395 49.88 38.23 3.70
CA ARG A 395 50.52 38.64 2.44
C ARG A 395 50.00 37.79 1.29
N ALA A 396 49.27 38.45 0.40
CA ALA A 396 48.97 37.96 -0.93
C ALA A 396 50.25 38.02 -1.76
N GLU A 397 50.66 36.91 -2.38
CA GLU A 397 51.56 36.92 -3.53
C GLU A 397 51.40 35.62 -4.35
N GLU A 398 51.45 35.83 -5.66
CA GLU A 398 51.14 34.97 -6.80
C GLU A 398 51.66 33.52 -6.76
N ALA A 399 50.81 32.60 -7.25
CA ALA A 399 51.19 31.24 -7.61
C ALA A 399 51.72 31.19 -9.06
N PRO A 400 52.85 30.49 -9.34
CA PRO A 400 53.36 30.32 -10.69
C PRO A 400 52.56 29.25 -11.46
N ALA A 401 52.33 29.53 -12.75
CA ALA A 401 51.67 28.64 -13.69
C ALA A 401 52.53 27.40 -13.99
N ALA A 402 51.97 26.21 -13.72
CA ALA A 402 52.49 24.93 -14.20
C ALA A 402 51.72 24.49 -15.46
N SER A 403 52.48 24.22 -16.52
CA SER A 403 52.01 23.75 -17.82
C SER A 403 51.32 22.38 -17.73
N VAL A 404 50.09 22.30 -18.26
CA VAL A 404 49.30 21.07 -18.39
C VAL A 404 49.70 20.32 -19.67
N PRO A 405 50.02 19.01 -19.62
CA PRO A 405 50.27 18.22 -20.83
C PRO A 405 48.96 17.94 -21.59
N ALA A 406 49.04 17.98 -22.92
CA ALA A 406 47.90 17.81 -23.83
C ALA A 406 47.17 16.47 -23.63
N ALA A 407 45.88 16.55 -23.33
CA ALA A 407 44.99 15.41 -23.20
C ALA A 407 44.71 14.77 -24.57
N ALA A 408 44.79 13.44 -24.62
CA ALA A 408 44.36 12.66 -25.78
C ALA A 408 42.87 12.92 -26.11
N PRO A 409 42.45 12.89 -27.39
CA PRO A 409 41.07 13.14 -27.77
C PRO A 409 40.13 12.12 -27.14
N VAL A 410 39.20 12.62 -26.32
CA VAL A 410 38.12 11.83 -25.71
C VAL A 410 37.21 11.31 -26.83
N GLN A 411 37.02 10.00 -26.91
CA GLN A 411 36.05 9.41 -27.83
C GLN A 411 34.66 10.01 -27.57
N ALA A 412 34.01 10.51 -28.62
CA ALA A 412 32.67 11.07 -28.54
C ALA A 412 31.71 10.02 -27.95
N GLY A 413 31.14 10.31 -26.79
CA GLY A 413 30.14 9.46 -26.17
C GLY A 413 28.79 9.51 -26.92
N PRO A 414 27.84 8.63 -26.59
CA PRO A 414 26.49 8.69 -27.14
C PRO A 414 25.83 10.05 -26.89
N GLU A 415 25.14 10.58 -27.89
CA GLU A 415 24.38 11.84 -27.78
C GLU A 415 23.24 11.69 -26.78
N LEU A 416 22.91 12.76 -26.05
CA LEU A 416 21.81 12.81 -25.09
C LEU A 416 20.67 13.69 -25.62
N PRO A 417 19.40 13.43 -25.23
CA PRO A 417 18.29 14.32 -25.55
C PRO A 417 18.51 15.73 -25.00
N LEU A 418 17.95 16.73 -25.70
CA LEU A 418 18.12 18.14 -25.32
C LEU A 418 17.61 18.39 -23.88
N GLY A 419 18.52 18.76 -22.97
CA GLY A 419 18.24 19.03 -21.57
C GLY A 419 18.55 17.88 -20.60
N MET A 420 19.16 16.79 -21.08
CA MET A 420 19.74 15.71 -20.28
C MET A 420 21.27 15.86 -20.18
N TYR A 421 21.85 15.49 -19.04
CA TYR A 421 23.28 15.63 -18.78
C TYR A 421 23.84 14.38 -18.10
N PHE A 422 25.03 13.93 -18.53
CA PHE A 422 25.80 12.93 -17.79
C PHE A 422 26.44 13.57 -16.55
N LEU A 423 26.33 12.91 -15.41
CA LEU A 423 27.16 13.17 -14.23
C LEU A 423 28.14 12.00 -14.04
N PRO A 424 29.45 12.24 -14.06
CA PRO A 424 30.40 11.23 -13.59
C PRO A 424 30.27 11.11 -12.07
N LEU A 425 29.96 9.91 -11.56
CA LEU A 425 29.96 9.66 -10.12
C LEU A 425 31.40 9.33 -9.66
N PRO A 426 31.98 10.06 -8.70
CA PRO A 426 33.30 9.74 -8.16
C PRO A 426 33.20 8.52 -7.24
N SER A 427 33.14 7.32 -7.81
CA SER A 427 33.28 6.07 -7.04
C SER A 427 34.77 5.77 -6.82
N THR A 428 35.15 5.56 -5.56
CA THR A 428 36.53 5.21 -5.14
C THR A 428 36.91 3.77 -5.48
N ARG A 429 35.98 2.94 -6.01
CA ARG A 429 36.22 1.53 -6.36
C ARG A 429 35.93 1.14 -7.81
N TYR A 430 35.06 1.84 -8.53
CA TYR A 430 34.68 1.51 -9.91
C TYR A 430 34.67 2.76 -10.79
N ARG A 431 35.56 2.82 -11.79
CA ARG A 431 35.85 4.03 -12.57
C ARG A 431 34.75 4.49 -13.55
N ASP A 432 33.62 3.79 -13.65
CA ASP A 432 32.73 3.92 -14.82
C ASP A 432 31.24 4.06 -14.50
N TRP A 433 30.85 4.41 -13.26
CA TRP A 433 29.42 4.64 -12.96
C TRP A 433 28.98 6.03 -13.38
N TRP A 434 27.83 6.08 -14.05
CA TRP A 434 27.24 7.33 -14.54
C TRP A 434 25.94 7.61 -13.79
N ALA A 435 25.66 8.88 -13.55
CA ALA A 435 24.34 9.39 -13.22
C ALA A 435 23.81 10.26 -14.37
N ILE A 436 22.50 10.54 -14.39
CA ILE A 436 21.85 11.38 -15.39
C ILE A 436 21.10 12.47 -14.65
N GLN A 437 21.26 13.71 -15.09
CA GLN A 437 20.45 14.83 -14.63
C GLN A 437 19.50 15.29 -15.73
N CYS A 438 18.23 15.45 -15.36
CA CYS A 438 17.21 16.06 -16.20
C CYS A 438 16.99 17.52 -15.80
N GLY A 439 17.25 18.45 -16.72
CA GLY A 439 16.99 19.88 -16.52
C GLY A 439 15.55 20.32 -16.81
N ARG A 440 14.65 19.38 -17.13
CA ARG A 440 13.26 19.66 -17.53
C ARG A 440 12.20 19.25 -16.50
N CYS A 441 12.53 18.38 -15.54
CA CYS A 441 11.58 17.85 -14.55
C CYS A 441 11.12 18.87 -13.50
N GLN A 442 11.99 19.80 -13.10
CA GLN A 442 11.66 20.89 -12.18
C GLN A 442 12.03 22.19 -12.87
N GLY A 443 11.10 23.16 -12.94
CA GLY A 443 11.24 24.40 -13.72
C GLY A 443 12.56 25.16 -13.50
N GLY A 444 13.60 24.81 -14.24
CA GLY A 444 14.96 25.37 -14.14
C GLY A 444 15.95 24.60 -13.25
N GLY A 445 15.50 23.59 -12.48
CA GLY A 445 16.35 22.74 -11.64
C GLY A 445 16.84 21.49 -12.37
N ARG A 446 18.07 21.04 -12.08
CA ARG A 446 18.57 19.74 -12.53
C ARG A 446 18.17 18.68 -11.51
N THR A 447 17.33 17.74 -11.91
CA THR A 447 16.91 16.61 -11.08
C THR A 447 17.70 15.37 -11.48
N GLU A 448 18.39 14.74 -10.54
CA GLU A 448 19.06 13.46 -10.78
C GLU A 448 18.01 12.35 -10.96
N LEU A 449 18.16 11.56 -12.01
CA LEU A 449 17.28 10.43 -12.26
C LEU A 449 17.67 9.27 -11.35
N PRO A 450 16.69 8.58 -10.73
CA PRO A 450 16.99 7.43 -9.89
C PRO A 450 17.53 6.28 -10.75
N GLY A 451 18.78 5.86 -10.51
CA GLY A 451 19.40 4.71 -11.15
C GLY A 451 20.92 4.73 -11.07
N GLU A 452 21.52 3.54 -11.12
CA GLU A 452 22.97 3.34 -11.25
C GLU A 452 23.22 2.67 -12.60
N TRP A 453 24.00 3.32 -13.47
CA TRP A 453 24.28 2.82 -14.82
C TRP A 453 25.75 2.41 -14.95
N HIS A 454 25.96 1.18 -15.39
CA HIS A 454 27.29 0.57 -15.47
C HIS A 454 28.18 1.19 -16.55
N ASP A 455 27.62 1.87 -17.56
CA ASP A 455 28.35 2.62 -18.57
C ASP A 455 27.55 3.80 -19.17
N LYS A 456 28.22 4.60 -20.03
CA LYS A 456 27.61 5.77 -20.70
C LYS A 456 26.47 5.41 -21.64
N HIS A 457 26.48 4.23 -22.26
CA HIS A 457 25.44 3.81 -23.20
C HIS A 457 24.17 3.40 -22.44
N ASP A 458 24.33 2.74 -21.30
CA ASP A 458 23.24 2.41 -20.38
C ASP A 458 22.59 3.68 -19.84
N ALA A 459 23.42 4.63 -19.40
CA ALA A 459 22.94 5.94 -18.98
C ALA A 459 22.29 6.72 -20.15
N ALA A 460 22.85 6.67 -21.37
CA ALA A 460 22.23 7.31 -22.53
C ALA A 460 20.84 6.73 -22.81
N ARG A 461 20.68 5.40 -22.77
CA ARG A 461 19.39 4.75 -22.99
C ARG A 461 18.37 5.15 -21.93
N ALA A 462 18.77 5.17 -20.65
CA ALA A 462 17.89 5.61 -19.57
C ALA A 462 17.49 7.09 -19.70
N ALA A 463 18.39 7.96 -20.16
CA ALA A 463 18.09 9.38 -20.41
C ALA A 463 17.07 9.55 -21.54
N HIS A 464 17.20 8.78 -22.61
CA HIS A 464 16.21 8.76 -23.70
C HIS A 464 14.87 8.21 -23.24
N ASP A 465 14.87 7.10 -22.49
CA ASP A 465 13.64 6.50 -21.96
C ASP A 465 12.88 7.49 -21.08
N HIS A 466 13.58 8.19 -20.18
CA HIS A 466 13.01 9.21 -19.32
C HIS A 466 12.54 10.46 -20.09
N TYR A 467 13.34 10.94 -21.06
CA TYR A 467 12.91 12.05 -21.91
C TYR A 467 11.62 11.70 -22.66
N ASP A 468 11.57 10.51 -23.26
CA ASP A 468 10.41 10.00 -23.99
C ASP A 468 9.20 9.77 -23.08
N GLU A 469 9.41 9.45 -21.80
CA GLU A 469 8.34 9.24 -20.80
C GLU A 469 7.79 10.55 -20.24
N VAL A 470 8.65 11.50 -19.91
CA VAL A 470 8.29 12.65 -19.05
C VAL A 470 8.22 13.96 -19.82
N HIS A 471 8.99 14.09 -20.91
CA HIS A 471 9.18 15.38 -21.57
C HIS A 471 8.72 15.43 -23.01
N ARG A 472 8.65 14.27 -23.68
CA ARG A 472 8.20 14.22 -25.05
C ARG A 472 6.71 14.57 -25.12
N PRO A 473 6.32 15.68 -25.77
CA PRO A 473 4.93 16.07 -25.84
C PRO A 473 4.12 14.96 -26.50
N ALA A 474 2.96 14.62 -25.93
CA ALA A 474 2.08 13.62 -26.52
C ALA A 474 1.60 14.01 -27.94
N ASP A 475 1.66 15.31 -28.25
CA ASP A 475 1.23 15.90 -29.52
C ASP A 475 2.38 16.09 -30.52
N GLU A 476 3.62 15.71 -30.17
CA GLU A 476 4.73 15.70 -31.15
C GLU A 476 4.42 14.66 -32.24
N MET A 477 4.38 15.10 -33.50
CA MET A 477 4.10 14.26 -34.66
C MET A 477 5.01 13.01 -34.69
N LEU A 478 4.43 11.84 -34.95
CA LEU A 478 5.20 10.62 -35.16
C LEU A 478 6.07 10.74 -36.42
N THR A 479 7.32 10.32 -36.31
CA THR A 479 8.23 10.18 -37.45
C THR A 479 7.81 9.00 -38.34
N GLU A 480 8.20 8.99 -39.62
CA GLU A 480 7.89 7.87 -40.54
C GLU A 480 8.38 6.51 -40.00
N GLN A 481 9.54 6.50 -39.34
CA GLN A 481 10.08 5.31 -38.70
C GLN A 481 9.19 4.82 -37.55
N GLU A 482 8.68 5.74 -36.72
CA GLU A 482 7.76 5.40 -35.63
C GLU A 482 6.41 4.92 -36.15
N ILE A 483 5.90 5.51 -37.23
CA ILE A 483 4.67 5.06 -37.90
C ILE A 483 4.86 3.62 -38.40
N GLY A 484 5.95 3.35 -39.12
CA GLY A 484 6.29 2.01 -39.59
C GLY A 484 6.54 1.01 -38.44
N GLU A 485 6.92 1.48 -37.25
CA GLU A 485 6.99 0.64 -36.05
C GLU A 485 5.60 0.35 -35.47
N VAL A 486 4.72 1.35 -35.37
CA VAL A 486 3.32 1.19 -34.93
C VAL A 486 2.57 0.20 -35.82
N GLU A 487 2.76 0.29 -37.13
CA GLU A 487 2.13 -0.60 -38.11
C GLU A 487 2.56 -2.08 -37.96
N ARG A 488 3.78 -2.32 -37.46
CA ARG A 488 4.26 -3.69 -37.14
C ARG A 488 3.54 -4.30 -35.94
N TRP A 489 2.87 -3.48 -35.12
CA TRP A 489 2.17 -3.88 -33.90
C TRP A 489 0.66 -3.60 -33.99
N PRO A 490 -0.10 -4.34 -34.83
CA PRO A 490 -1.54 -4.14 -35.00
C PRO A 490 -2.33 -4.68 -33.80
N LEU A 491 -2.09 -4.15 -32.60
CA LEU A 491 -2.69 -4.63 -31.36
C LEU A 491 -4.19 -4.30 -31.32
N SER A 492 -5.00 -5.29 -30.94
CA SER A 492 -6.41 -5.07 -30.65
C SER A 492 -6.59 -4.18 -29.41
N ALA A 493 -7.78 -3.61 -29.25
CA ALA A 493 -8.13 -2.87 -28.03
C ALA A 493 -7.86 -3.68 -26.76
N ALA A 494 -8.19 -4.98 -26.77
CA ALA A 494 -7.98 -5.84 -25.63
C ALA A 494 -6.48 -6.15 -25.37
N GLN A 495 -5.66 -6.30 -26.42
CA GLN A 495 -4.21 -6.43 -26.28
C GLN A 495 -3.57 -5.16 -25.72
N ARG A 496 -4.03 -3.98 -26.16
CA ARG A 496 -3.62 -2.69 -25.62
C ARG A 496 -3.98 -2.55 -24.14
N THR A 497 -5.19 -2.98 -23.74
CA THR A 497 -5.60 -3.01 -22.32
C THR A 497 -4.69 -3.91 -21.48
N VAL A 498 -4.27 -5.08 -21.99
CA VAL A 498 -3.35 -5.96 -21.26
C VAL A 498 -1.97 -5.32 -21.08
N LEU A 499 -1.46 -4.62 -22.10
CA LEU A 499 -0.23 -3.83 -21.93
C LEU A 499 -0.42 -2.74 -20.89
N HIS A 500 -1.56 -2.05 -20.88
CA HIS A 500 -1.85 -1.03 -19.86
C HIS A 500 -1.86 -1.61 -18.44
N TRP A 501 -2.51 -2.74 -18.18
CA TRP A 501 -2.44 -3.40 -16.85
C TRP A 501 -1.02 -3.83 -16.47
N ALA A 502 -0.19 -4.18 -17.44
CA ALA A 502 1.21 -4.52 -17.18
C ALA A 502 2.10 -3.29 -16.83
N GLU A 503 1.57 -2.07 -16.93
CA GLU A 503 2.26 -0.82 -16.55
C GLU A 503 2.51 -0.72 -15.04
N HIS A 504 1.50 -1.09 -14.26
CA HIS A 504 1.50 -0.97 -12.80
C HIS A 504 1.71 -2.32 -12.09
N ALA A 505 2.23 -3.32 -12.82
CA ALA A 505 2.39 -4.71 -12.35
C ALA A 505 1.08 -5.34 -11.85
N GLU A 506 -0.06 -4.91 -12.39
CA GLU A 506 -1.40 -5.39 -12.03
C GLU A 506 -1.74 -6.72 -12.69
N LEU A 507 -0.98 -7.13 -13.71
CA LEU A 507 -1.19 -8.39 -14.42
C LEU A 507 -0.40 -9.52 -13.75
N ALA A 508 -1.08 -10.56 -13.25
CA ALA A 508 -0.44 -11.69 -12.59
C ALA A 508 -0.99 -13.04 -13.07
N GLU A 509 -0.15 -14.08 -13.03
CA GLU A 509 -0.54 -15.48 -13.25
C GLU A 509 -0.96 -16.13 -11.92
N PHE A 510 -2.06 -16.87 -11.98
CA PHE A 510 -2.64 -17.69 -10.93
C PHE A 510 -2.87 -19.10 -11.44
N ASP A 511 -3.18 -20.03 -10.52
CA ASP A 511 -3.43 -21.45 -10.82
C ASP A 511 -4.55 -21.66 -11.84
N ASP A 512 -5.47 -20.71 -12.00
CA ASP A 512 -6.61 -20.78 -12.92
C ASP A 512 -6.46 -19.87 -14.16
N GLY A 513 -5.31 -19.21 -14.36
CA GLY A 513 -5.00 -18.37 -15.52
C GLY A 513 -4.45 -16.99 -15.16
N PHE A 514 -4.59 -16.02 -16.07
CA PHE A 514 -4.10 -14.66 -15.87
C PHE A 514 -5.19 -13.73 -15.39
N TRP A 515 -4.85 -12.84 -14.46
CA TRP A 515 -5.75 -11.87 -13.86
C TRP A 515 -5.11 -10.49 -13.86
N ALA A 516 -5.91 -9.47 -14.20
CA ALA A 516 -5.59 -8.08 -13.90
C ALA A 516 -6.19 -7.75 -12.54
N LEU A 517 -5.34 -7.26 -11.62
CA LEU A 517 -5.66 -6.90 -10.24
C LEU A 517 -5.53 -5.39 -10.12
N ASP A 518 -6.64 -4.67 -10.15
CA ASP A 518 -6.62 -3.24 -9.81
C ASP A 518 -6.39 -3.13 -8.29
N CYS A 519 -5.18 -2.71 -7.90
CA CYS A 519 -4.78 -2.62 -6.49
C CYS A 519 -5.00 -1.22 -5.91
N VAL A 520 -5.62 -0.30 -6.66
CA VAL A 520 -5.89 1.05 -6.15
C VAL A 520 -6.89 0.95 -5.00
N PRO A 521 -6.57 1.46 -3.78
CA PRO A 521 -7.41 1.33 -2.58
C PRO A 521 -8.87 1.77 -2.76
N ASP A 522 -9.12 2.64 -3.73
CA ASP A 522 -10.41 3.28 -3.98
C ASP A 522 -11.25 2.57 -5.05
N ARG A 523 -10.73 1.52 -5.69
CA ARG A 523 -11.39 0.78 -6.78
C ARG A 523 -11.38 -0.73 -6.52
N TRP A 524 -12.14 -1.14 -5.50
CA TRP A 524 -12.16 -2.53 -5.03
C TRP A 524 -12.73 -3.59 -6.00
N ASP A 525 -13.14 -3.24 -7.24
CA ASP A 525 -14.08 -4.07 -8.00
C ASP A 525 -13.74 -4.34 -9.48
N VAL A 526 -12.46 -4.55 -9.82
CA VAL A 526 -12.12 -4.99 -11.19
C VAL A 526 -11.01 -6.03 -11.29
N ASN A 527 -11.06 -7.05 -10.44
CA ASN A 527 -10.34 -8.30 -10.75
C ASN A 527 -10.90 -8.91 -12.03
N LYS A 528 -10.17 -8.80 -13.13
CA LYS A 528 -10.64 -9.25 -14.45
C LYS A 528 -9.78 -10.39 -14.95
N LYS A 529 -10.43 -11.53 -15.20
CA LYS A 529 -9.79 -12.68 -15.84
C LYS A 529 -9.43 -12.32 -17.29
N VAL A 530 -8.15 -12.49 -17.63
CA VAL A 530 -7.59 -12.17 -18.94
C VAL A 530 -7.45 -13.46 -19.76
N ALA A 531 -7.77 -13.39 -21.04
CA ALA A 531 -7.63 -14.52 -21.94
C ALA A 531 -6.16 -14.97 -22.03
N ARG A 532 -5.90 -16.26 -21.75
CA ARG A 532 -4.56 -16.89 -21.78
C ARG A 532 -3.78 -16.58 -23.06
N GLY A 533 -4.40 -16.76 -24.23
CA GLY A 533 -3.76 -16.55 -25.52
C GLY A 533 -3.25 -15.12 -25.73
N ARG A 534 -3.90 -14.14 -25.09
CA ARG A 534 -3.53 -12.72 -25.20
C ARG A 534 -2.24 -12.42 -24.45
N VAL A 535 -2.16 -12.87 -23.20
CA VAL A 535 -0.98 -12.65 -22.34
C VAL A 535 0.22 -13.41 -22.89
N THR A 536 0.03 -14.70 -23.21
CA THR A 536 1.10 -15.54 -23.76
C THR A 536 1.58 -15.08 -25.13
N GLY A 537 0.70 -14.56 -25.99
CA GLY A 537 1.07 -13.95 -27.27
C GLY A 537 1.88 -12.67 -27.12
N LEU A 538 1.50 -11.77 -26.22
CA LEU A 538 2.27 -10.55 -25.91
C LEU A 538 3.64 -10.86 -25.30
N TRP A 539 3.72 -11.86 -24.41
CA TRP A 539 4.99 -12.33 -23.87
C TRP A 539 5.88 -12.96 -24.95
N ALA A 540 5.33 -13.83 -25.80
CA ALA A 540 6.09 -14.47 -26.87
C ALA A 540 6.65 -13.45 -27.88
N ALA A 541 5.88 -12.39 -28.14
CA ALA A 541 6.27 -11.26 -28.97
C ALA A 541 7.34 -10.33 -28.33
N GLY A 542 7.69 -10.56 -27.07
CA GLY A 542 8.68 -9.74 -26.36
C GLY A 542 8.13 -8.45 -25.76
N LEU A 543 6.81 -8.28 -25.66
CA LEU A 543 6.19 -7.05 -25.13
C LEU A 543 5.94 -7.11 -23.61
N LEU A 544 5.95 -8.30 -23.03
CA LEU A 544 5.83 -8.52 -21.59
C LEU A 544 7.03 -9.30 -21.06
N ASP A 545 7.47 -8.97 -19.86
CA ASP A 545 8.44 -9.71 -19.07
C ASP A 545 7.77 -10.28 -17.82
N VAL A 546 8.34 -11.37 -17.29
CA VAL A 546 7.81 -12.07 -16.10
C VAL A 546 8.75 -11.84 -14.93
N TYR A 547 8.19 -11.41 -13.81
CA TYR A 547 8.89 -11.20 -12.55
C TYR A 547 8.25 -12.07 -11.48
N LEU A 548 9.08 -12.80 -10.74
CA LEU A 548 8.64 -13.53 -9.56
C LEU A 548 8.52 -12.56 -8.39
N ASN A 549 7.32 -12.40 -7.87
CA ASN A 549 7.16 -11.72 -6.59
C ASN A 549 7.60 -12.64 -5.44
N GLY A 550 7.86 -12.06 -4.26
CA GLY A 550 8.29 -12.82 -3.07
C GLY A 550 7.28 -13.87 -2.59
N ASN A 551 6.08 -13.91 -3.14
CA ASN A 551 5.06 -14.94 -2.86
C ASN A 551 5.09 -16.10 -3.88
N GLY A 552 6.08 -16.14 -4.77
CA GLY A 552 6.20 -17.14 -5.83
C GLY A 552 5.15 -17.01 -6.94
N ARG A 553 4.44 -15.87 -7.02
CA ARG A 553 3.55 -15.59 -8.16
C ARG A 553 4.31 -14.84 -9.24
N ARG A 554 3.95 -15.11 -10.48
CA ARG A 554 4.48 -14.44 -11.65
C ARG A 554 3.67 -13.18 -11.94
N ASN A 555 4.27 -12.03 -11.70
CA ASN A 555 3.77 -10.74 -12.16
C ASN A 555 4.31 -10.49 -13.57
N LEU A 556 3.45 -10.00 -14.46
CA LEU A 556 3.81 -9.62 -15.81
C LEU A 556 3.89 -8.11 -15.90
N VAL A 557 5.02 -7.61 -16.38
CA VAL A 557 5.25 -6.17 -16.57
C VAL A 557 5.59 -5.89 -18.04
N LYS A 558 5.41 -4.65 -18.49
CA LYS A 558 5.85 -4.26 -19.84
C LYS A 558 7.37 -4.44 -19.94
N SER A 559 7.82 -5.14 -20.99
CA SER A 559 9.25 -5.14 -21.34
C SER A 559 9.66 -3.73 -21.83
N PRO A 560 10.96 -3.42 -22.00
CA PRO A 560 11.40 -2.19 -22.65
C PRO A 560 10.74 -1.97 -24.02
N THR A 561 10.63 -3.03 -24.83
CA THR A 561 9.91 -3.00 -26.12
C THR A 561 8.42 -2.75 -25.92
N GLY A 562 7.79 -3.40 -24.93
CA GLY A 562 6.39 -3.19 -24.60
C GLY A 562 6.07 -1.75 -24.19
N ARG A 563 6.93 -1.11 -23.39
CA ARG A 563 6.80 0.31 -23.02
C ARG A 563 6.89 1.22 -24.23
N ARG A 564 7.90 1.02 -25.09
CA ARG A 564 8.06 1.78 -26.33
C ARG A 564 6.84 1.66 -27.24
N VAL A 565 6.37 0.44 -27.50
CA VAL A 565 5.19 0.18 -28.34
C VAL A 565 3.92 0.78 -27.76
N ALA A 566 3.69 0.65 -26.45
CA ALA A 566 2.52 1.24 -25.79
C ALA A 566 2.48 2.78 -25.94
N ARG A 567 3.63 3.45 -25.78
CA ARG A 567 3.75 4.91 -25.98
C ARG A 567 3.46 5.31 -27.43
N LEU A 568 4.08 4.63 -28.38
CA LEU A 568 3.88 4.91 -29.81
C LEU A 568 2.42 4.71 -30.22
N LEU A 569 1.75 3.67 -29.72
CA LEU A 569 0.33 3.43 -29.97
C LEU A 569 -0.55 4.54 -29.39
N LEU A 570 -0.27 5.02 -28.18
CA LEU A 570 -1.01 6.12 -27.56
C LEU A 570 -0.87 7.42 -28.36
N ARG A 571 0.36 7.76 -28.81
CA ARG A 571 0.62 8.93 -29.66
C ARG A 571 -0.08 8.78 -31.02
N ALA A 572 0.02 7.62 -31.65
CA ALA A 572 -0.61 7.33 -32.93
C ALA A 572 -2.13 7.45 -32.85
N GLU A 573 -2.73 7.03 -31.74
CA GLU A 573 -4.17 7.13 -31.51
C GLU A 573 -4.61 8.60 -31.34
N ARG A 574 -3.88 9.40 -30.55
CA ARG A 574 -4.17 10.84 -30.39
C ARG A 574 -4.06 11.61 -31.71
N GLN A 575 -3.13 11.22 -32.57
CA GLN A 575 -2.92 11.83 -33.89
C GLN A 575 -3.83 11.25 -34.99
N GLY A 576 -4.65 10.24 -34.68
CA GLY A 576 -5.49 9.56 -35.67
C GLY A 576 -4.73 8.74 -36.72
N VAL A 577 -3.44 8.44 -36.47
CA VAL A 577 -2.57 7.68 -37.37
C VAL A 577 -2.83 6.18 -37.28
N ALA A 578 -3.14 5.65 -36.08
CA ALA A 578 -3.43 4.23 -35.90
C ALA A 578 -4.55 3.96 -34.89
N GLY A 579 -5.58 3.23 -35.32
CA GLY A 579 -6.65 2.72 -34.46
C GLY A 579 -6.37 1.31 -33.93
N PRO A 580 -7.09 0.84 -32.89
CA PRO A 580 -7.00 -0.54 -32.42
C PRO A 580 -7.46 -1.53 -33.50
N ALA A 581 -6.74 -2.65 -33.64
CA ALA A 581 -7.15 -3.69 -34.57
C ALA A 581 -8.47 -4.36 -34.12
N VAL A 582 -9.28 -4.78 -35.08
CA VAL A 582 -10.61 -5.39 -34.83
C VAL A 582 -10.51 -6.72 -34.07
N LYS A 583 -9.41 -7.46 -34.25
CA LYS A 583 -9.17 -8.78 -33.64
C LYS A 583 -7.78 -8.83 -33.05
N ASP A 584 -7.59 -9.70 -32.05
CA ASP A 584 -6.28 -9.95 -31.45
C ASP A 584 -5.29 -10.39 -32.54
N ALA A 585 -4.22 -9.63 -32.71
CA ALA A 585 -3.20 -9.91 -33.70
C ALA A 585 -2.37 -11.12 -33.30
N LYS A 586 -2.04 -11.95 -34.30
CA LYS A 586 -1.04 -13.02 -34.16
C LYS A 586 0.35 -12.40 -34.30
N LEU A 587 0.93 -12.04 -33.16
CA LEU A 587 2.25 -11.41 -33.10
C LEU A 587 3.35 -12.43 -33.39
N THR A 588 4.37 -12.01 -34.14
CA THR A 588 5.53 -12.85 -34.43
C THR A 588 6.33 -13.09 -33.15
N PRO A 589 6.52 -14.35 -32.72
CA PRO A 589 7.26 -14.64 -31.50
C PRO A 589 8.77 -14.36 -31.68
N LEU A 590 9.41 -13.86 -30.62
CA LEU A 590 10.87 -13.80 -30.56
C LEU A 590 11.44 -15.21 -30.59
N LEU A 591 12.54 -15.42 -31.33
CA LEU A 591 13.17 -16.74 -31.48
C LEU A 591 13.45 -17.42 -30.13
N LYS A 592 13.91 -16.64 -29.14
CA LYS A 592 14.20 -17.08 -27.76
C LYS A 592 12.96 -17.50 -26.97
N ARG A 593 11.76 -17.10 -27.39
CA ARG A 593 10.47 -17.36 -26.71
C ARG A 593 9.53 -18.25 -27.53
N SER A 594 10.05 -18.85 -28.60
CA SER A 594 9.29 -19.75 -29.49
C SER A 594 8.83 -21.05 -28.81
N GLY A 595 9.47 -21.46 -27.72
CA GLY A 595 9.12 -22.65 -26.93
C GLY A 595 7.79 -22.59 -26.18
N GLY A 596 7.06 -21.46 -26.27
CA GLY A 596 5.81 -21.25 -25.55
C GLY A 596 6.03 -20.74 -24.12
N TYR A 597 4.99 -20.14 -23.56
CA TYR A 597 5.02 -19.67 -22.17
C TYR A 597 4.81 -20.88 -21.23
N PRO A 598 5.72 -21.15 -20.28
CA PRO A 598 5.61 -22.30 -19.39
C PRO A 598 4.56 -22.03 -18.31
N LEU A 599 3.29 -22.38 -18.52
CA LEU A 599 2.23 -22.06 -17.56
C LEU A 599 2.38 -22.77 -16.22
N GLN A 600 2.13 -22.03 -15.14
CA GLN A 600 2.11 -22.56 -13.77
C GLN A 600 0.98 -23.57 -13.58
N SER A 601 -0.20 -23.29 -14.16
CA SER A 601 -1.34 -24.21 -14.16
C SER A 601 -1.09 -25.56 -14.88
N GLU A 602 -0.04 -25.63 -15.71
CA GLU A 602 0.40 -26.85 -16.42
C GLU A 602 1.66 -27.47 -15.79
N GLY A 603 2.10 -26.97 -14.63
CA GLY A 603 3.32 -27.40 -13.96
C GLY A 603 4.61 -26.95 -14.64
N GLY A 604 4.53 -26.04 -15.62
CA GLY A 604 5.69 -25.43 -16.25
C GLY A 604 6.37 -24.44 -15.30
N LEU A 605 7.70 -24.52 -15.22
CA LEU A 605 8.53 -23.64 -14.39
C LEU A 605 9.51 -22.86 -15.26
N PHE A 606 9.80 -21.60 -14.89
CA PHE A 606 10.92 -20.87 -15.47
C PHE A 606 12.25 -21.41 -14.91
N LYS A 607 13.35 -21.21 -15.65
CA LYS A 607 14.68 -21.74 -15.28
C LYS A 607 15.16 -21.29 -13.88
N ASP A 608 14.73 -20.11 -13.46
CA ASP A 608 15.12 -19.50 -12.19
C ASP A 608 14.07 -19.72 -11.08
N GLU A 609 12.96 -20.40 -11.38
CA GLU A 609 12.01 -20.85 -10.38
C GLU A 609 12.53 -22.13 -9.75
N GLN A 610 13.07 -21.98 -8.54
CA GLN A 610 13.32 -23.16 -7.72
C GLN A 610 11.96 -23.82 -7.45
N GLN A 611 11.84 -25.06 -7.94
CA GLN A 611 10.70 -25.90 -7.59
C GLN A 611 10.62 -25.90 -6.05
N PRO A 612 9.52 -25.40 -5.45
CA PRO A 612 9.38 -25.44 -4.00
C PRO A 612 9.61 -26.89 -3.62
N VAL A 613 10.67 -27.14 -2.83
CA VAL A 613 11.11 -28.48 -2.45
C VAL A 613 9.86 -29.22 -2.01
N ALA A 614 9.36 -30.10 -2.87
CA ALA A 614 8.16 -30.84 -2.59
C ALA A 614 8.48 -31.55 -1.28
N LEU A 615 7.75 -31.18 -0.21
CA LEU A 615 7.74 -31.93 1.04
C LEU A 615 7.64 -33.39 0.61
N ALA A 616 8.74 -34.11 0.80
CA ALA A 616 8.94 -35.44 0.24
C ALA A 616 7.65 -36.22 0.44
N ALA A 617 7.07 -36.71 -0.65
CA ALA A 617 5.96 -37.65 -0.56
C ALA A 617 6.38 -38.70 0.48
N PRO A 618 5.55 -38.97 1.50
CA PRO A 618 5.93 -39.88 2.56
C PRO A 618 6.38 -41.18 1.89
N ALA A 619 7.63 -41.57 2.17
CA ALA A 619 8.20 -42.80 1.65
C ALA A 619 7.16 -43.91 1.84
N GLU A 620 6.76 -44.54 0.74
CA GLU A 620 6.01 -45.79 0.77
C GLU A 620 6.76 -46.71 1.74
N LEU A 621 6.13 -46.96 2.89
CA LEU A 621 6.62 -47.90 3.88
C LEU A 621 6.67 -49.27 3.21
N THR A 622 7.86 -49.65 2.76
CA THR A 622 8.22 -51.04 2.49
C THR A 622 7.88 -51.84 3.74
N ALA A 623 6.92 -52.75 3.59
CA ALA A 623 6.52 -53.68 4.63
C ALA A 623 7.71 -54.58 4.97
N ASP A 624 8.25 -54.41 6.18
CA ASP A 624 9.16 -55.37 6.78
C ASP A 624 8.38 -56.58 7.33
N PRO A 625 8.98 -57.79 7.29
CA PRO A 625 8.28 -59.05 7.45
C PRO A 625 7.98 -59.40 8.91
N ALA A 626 6.95 -60.24 9.06
CA ALA A 626 6.36 -60.73 10.30
C ALA A 626 7.38 -61.17 11.37
N ALA A 627 7.34 -60.50 12.52
CA ALA A 627 7.91 -60.99 13.76
C ALA A 627 6.90 -61.93 14.45
N ALA A 628 7.38 -63.13 14.77
CA ALA A 628 6.65 -64.26 15.31
C ALA A 628 5.93 -63.97 16.64
N GLU A 629 4.74 -64.57 16.77
CA GLU A 629 3.96 -64.68 18.00
C GLU A 629 4.72 -65.46 19.08
N PRO A 630 4.75 -64.98 20.34
CA PRO A 630 4.97 -65.83 21.49
C PRO A 630 3.63 -66.34 22.07
N THR A 631 3.58 -67.65 22.21
CA THR A 631 2.58 -68.48 22.90
C THR A 631 2.23 -67.97 24.30
N PRO A 632 0.95 -68.03 24.74
CA PRO A 632 0.57 -67.71 26.11
C PRO A 632 0.79 -68.89 27.07
N PRO A 633 1.17 -68.65 28.35
CA PRO A 633 1.07 -69.67 29.37
C PRO A 633 -0.32 -69.67 30.04
N SER A 634 -0.71 -70.91 30.33
CA SER A 634 -1.91 -71.38 30.99
C SER A 634 -2.15 -70.82 32.40
N GLU A 635 -3.44 -70.69 32.68
CA GLU A 635 -4.20 -70.55 33.93
C GLU A 635 -3.50 -70.90 35.26
N ASN A 636 -3.70 -70.04 36.26
CA ASN A 636 -4.18 -70.50 37.57
C ASN A 636 -5.04 -69.43 38.26
N ALA A 637 -6.16 -69.92 38.80
CA ALA A 637 -7.26 -69.18 39.38
C ALA A 637 -6.93 -68.56 40.75
N VAL A 638 -7.42 -67.34 41.00
CA VAL A 638 -7.98 -66.95 42.30
C VAL A 638 -9.21 -66.08 42.06
N HIS A 639 -10.34 -66.63 42.48
CA HIS A 639 -11.68 -66.07 42.48
C HIS A 639 -11.84 -65.11 43.67
N VAL A 640 -12.17 -63.84 43.42
CA VAL A 640 -12.69 -62.93 44.45
C VAL A 640 -13.85 -62.13 43.87
N ASP A 641 -15.02 -62.35 44.48
CA ASP A 641 -16.29 -61.67 44.27
C ASP A 641 -16.21 -60.16 44.54
N HIS A 642 -16.64 -59.33 43.59
CA HIS A 642 -17.28 -58.05 43.93
C HIS A 642 -18.37 -57.64 42.92
N ARG A 643 -19.60 -57.74 43.44
CA ARG A 643 -20.91 -57.28 42.99
C ARG A 643 -20.93 -55.76 42.67
N PRO A 644 -21.41 -55.31 41.49
CA PRO A 644 -21.62 -53.88 41.26
C PRO A 644 -23.02 -53.43 41.70
N ALA A 645 -23.05 -52.38 42.53
CA ALA A 645 -24.25 -51.67 42.95
C ALA A 645 -24.78 -50.75 41.83
N ALA A 646 -26.07 -50.87 41.57
CA ALA A 646 -26.84 -50.07 40.63
C ALA A 646 -26.93 -48.59 41.07
N LYS A 647 -26.77 -47.66 40.10
CA LYS A 647 -27.12 -46.24 40.26
C LYS A 647 -28.55 -45.99 39.76
N PRO A 648 -29.39 -45.21 40.48
CA PRO A 648 -30.80 -45.02 40.13
C PRO A 648 -31.03 -43.88 39.13
N LYS A 649 -32.06 -44.07 38.28
CA LYS A 649 -32.74 -43.05 37.47
C LYS A 649 -33.50 -42.06 38.37
N PRO A 650 -33.55 -40.76 38.05
CA PRO A 650 -34.55 -39.85 38.59
C PRO A 650 -35.77 -39.75 37.67
N THR A 651 -36.96 -39.92 38.24
CA THR A 651 -38.27 -39.59 37.65
C THR A 651 -38.72 -38.17 38.04
N PRO A 652 -39.64 -37.54 37.27
CA PRO A 652 -40.05 -36.14 37.45
C PRO A 652 -41.37 -36.00 38.22
N ALA A 653 -41.39 -35.13 39.23
CA ALA A 653 -42.53 -34.47 39.89
C ALA A 653 -41.91 -33.65 41.06
N SER A 654 -42.19 -32.39 41.36
CA SER A 654 -43.43 -31.63 41.30
C SER A 654 -43.15 -30.14 41.15
N ALA A 655 -44.10 -29.46 40.52
CA ALA A 655 -44.27 -28.02 40.51
C ALA A 655 -44.89 -27.49 41.82
N ARG A 656 -44.78 -26.16 41.97
CA ARG A 656 -45.51 -25.22 42.87
C ARG A 656 -45.06 -25.13 44.33
N ALA A 657 -44.41 -24.02 44.68
CA ALA A 657 -45.08 -22.84 45.25
C ALA A 657 -44.04 -21.84 45.80
N LEU A 658 -43.98 -20.63 45.25
CA LEU A 658 -43.87 -19.36 46.00
C LEU A 658 -43.78 -18.20 45.00
N ALA A 659 -44.87 -17.43 44.96
CA ALA A 659 -44.98 -16.15 44.30
C ALA A 659 -44.95 -15.05 45.37
N ARG A 660 -44.72 -13.80 44.90
CA ARG A 660 -44.72 -12.48 45.57
C ARG A 660 -43.31 -12.03 45.94
N GLY A 661 -42.77 -10.92 45.41
CA GLY A 661 -43.30 -9.89 44.53
C GLY A 661 -42.18 -8.90 44.16
N GLY A 662 -42.41 -8.04 43.18
CA GLY A 662 -41.48 -6.97 42.81
C GLY A 662 -41.77 -6.37 41.43
N ALA A 663 -42.30 -5.15 41.45
CA ALA A 663 -42.62 -4.15 40.42
C ALA A 663 -42.18 -4.34 38.93
N PRO A 664 -43.00 -3.88 37.96
CA PRO A 664 -42.66 -3.90 36.55
C PRO A 664 -41.77 -2.71 36.15
N ILE A 665 -40.60 -3.00 35.59
CA ILE A 665 -39.82 -2.02 34.82
C ILE A 665 -40.35 -2.04 33.40
N ARG A 666 -40.88 -0.90 32.93
CA ARG A 666 -41.23 -0.66 31.53
C ARG A 666 -39.99 -0.89 30.66
N LYS A 667 -40.05 -1.86 29.74
CA LYS A 667 -39.14 -1.93 28.60
C LYS A 667 -39.81 -1.20 27.44
N GLU A 668 -39.26 -0.04 27.09
CA GLU A 668 -39.47 0.57 25.78
C GLU A 668 -38.93 -0.39 24.71
N ALA A 669 -39.80 -0.79 23.80
CA ALA A 669 -39.43 -1.51 22.61
C ALA A 669 -38.83 -0.50 21.63
N VAL A 670 -37.50 -0.50 21.49
CA VAL A 670 -36.82 0.11 20.35
C VAL A 670 -37.09 -0.78 19.15
N GLN A 671 -38.02 -0.35 18.28
CA GLN A 671 -38.16 -0.90 16.93
C GLN A 671 -36.92 -0.53 16.12
N ALA A 672 -36.11 -1.52 15.77
CA ALA A 672 -35.09 -1.37 14.74
C ALA A 672 -35.79 -1.24 13.36
N PRO A 673 -35.31 -0.37 12.46
CA PRO A 673 -35.85 -0.27 11.12
C PRO A 673 -35.51 -1.56 10.34
N LEU A 674 -36.55 -2.24 9.85
CA LEU A 674 -36.43 -3.31 8.87
C LEU A 674 -35.83 -2.73 7.58
N TRP A 675 -34.60 -3.13 7.26
CA TRP A 675 -34.04 -2.96 5.93
C TRP A 675 -34.76 -3.92 4.97
N PRO A 676 -35.22 -3.48 3.79
CA PRO A 676 -35.90 -4.35 2.84
C PRO A 676 -34.92 -5.39 2.27
N GLU A 677 -35.43 -6.60 2.00
CA GLU A 677 -34.65 -7.67 1.39
C GLU A 677 -34.18 -7.26 -0.03
N PRO A 678 -33.01 -7.74 -0.48
CA PRO A 678 -32.37 -7.33 -1.75
C PRO A 678 -33.15 -7.66 -3.04
N LYS A 679 -34.32 -8.29 -2.94
CA LYS A 679 -35.22 -8.50 -4.09
C LYS A 679 -36.06 -7.27 -4.43
N ASP A 680 -36.31 -6.39 -3.46
CA ASP A 680 -37.18 -5.22 -3.65
C ASP A 680 -36.44 -4.03 -4.28
N ALA A 681 -35.15 -3.89 -4.02
CA ALA A 681 -34.32 -2.82 -4.58
C ALA A 681 -34.23 -2.85 -6.12
N ARG A 682 -34.29 -4.03 -6.74
CA ARG A 682 -34.25 -4.17 -8.21
C ARG A 682 -35.58 -3.77 -8.84
N SER A 683 -36.68 -4.07 -8.17
CA SER A 683 -38.05 -3.70 -8.57
C SER A 683 -38.25 -2.19 -8.46
N GLU A 684 -37.71 -1.58 -7.40
CA GLU A 684 -37.79 -0.14 -7.15
C GLU A 684 -36.91 0.66 -8.10
N ALA A 685 -35.69 0.18 -8.41
CA ALA A 685 -34.83 0.78 -9.43
C ALA A 685 -35.47 0.72 -10.84
N GLN A 686 -36.13 -0.38 -11.19
CA GLN A 686 -36.85 -0.51 -12.47
C GLN A 686 -38.04 0.46 -12.55
N ARG A 687 -38.75 0.64 -11.44
CA ARG A 687 -39.90 1.56 -11.36
C ARG A 687 -39.46 3.03 -11.46
N LEU A 688 -38.40 3.42 -10.74
CA LEU A 688 -37.79 4.75 -10.84
C LEU A 688 -37.26 5.04 -12.26
N THR A 689 -36.67 4.04 -12.92
CA THR A 689 -36.19 4.20 -14.31
C THR A 689 -37.36 4.37 -15.30
N ALA A 690 -38.49 3.70 -15.06
CA ALA A 690 -39.70 3.87 -15.87
C ALA A 690 -40.35 5.25 -15.66
N ASP A 691 -40.41 5.73 -14.41
CA ASP A 691 -40.94 7.05 -14.06
C ASP A 691 -40.07 8.18 -14.64
N LEU A 692 -38.74 8.04 -14.62
CA LEU A 692 -37.81 9.00 -15.22
C LEU A 692 -37.89 9.03 -16.76
N ARG A 693 -38.15 7.89 -17.41
CA ARG A 693 -38.45 7.85 -18.86
C ARG A 693 -39.79 8.49 -19.18
N ALA A 694 -40.82 8.25 -18.37
CA ALA A 694 -42.13 8.88 -18.53
C ALA A 694 -42.06 10.41 -18.36
N ALA A 695 -41.15 10.89 -17.50
CA ALA A 695 -40.88 12.31 -17.29
C ALA A 695 -39.98 12.95 -18.36
N GLY A 696 -39.51 12.20 -19.37
CA GLY A 696 -38.63 12.73 -20.43
C GLY A 696 -37.22 13.10 -19.95
N LEU A 697 -36.82 12.67 -18.76
CA LEU A 697 -35.53 12.99 -18.13
C LEU A 697 -34.41 12.02 -18.52
N VAL A 698 -34.74 10.95 -19.28
CA VAL A 698 -33.77 10.01 -19.83
C VAL A 698 -33.89 10.04 -21.36
N PRO A 699 -32.83 10.42 -22.09
CA PRO A 699 -32.87 10.47 -23.55
C PRO A 699 -33.11 9.07 -24.13
N ALA A 700 -34.05 8.96 -25.07
CA ALA A 700 -34.30 7.73 -25.79
C ALA A 700 -33.06 7.36 -26.62
N ASP A 701 -32.57 6.13 -26.45
CA ASP A 701 -31.44 5.57 -27.19
C ASP A 701 -31.60 5.79 -28.70
N ARG A 702 -30.73 6.62 -29.28
CA ARG A 702 -30.51 6.68 -30.74
C ARG A 702 -29.74 5.44 -31.16
N CYS A 703 -30.47 4.37 -31.47
CA CYS A 703 -29.99 3.24 -32.27
C CYS A 703 -31.14 2.73 -33.15
N ALA A 704 -31.50 3.53 -34.14
CA ALA A 704 -32.28 3.09 -35.29
C ALA A 704 -31.94 4.02 -36.46
N ASP A 705 -30.94 3.65 -37.25
CA ASP A 705 -30.86 3.86 -38.70
C ASP A 705 -29.51 3.36 -39.23
N ALA A 706 -29.47 2.04 -39.46
CA ALA A 706 -28.55 1.38 -40.39
C ALA A 706 -29.12 -0.01 -40.70
N ARG A 707 -30.03 -0.05 -41.69
CA ARG A 707 -30.37 -1.25 -42.46
C ARG A 707 -30.25 -0.94 -43.93
#